data_AF-A0AAV2IE21-F1
#
_entry.id   AF-A0AAV2IE21-F1
#
_cell.length_a   1.000
_cell.length_b   1.000
_cell.length_c   1.000
_cell.angle_alpha   90.00
_cell.angle_beta   90.00
_cell.angle_gamma   90.00
#
_symmetry.space_group_name_H-M   'P 1'
#
loop_
_entity.id
_entity.type
_entity.pdbx_description
1 polymer ?
#
loop_
_entity_poly.entity_id
_entity_poly.type
_entity_poly.pdbx_seq_one_letter_code
_entity_poly.pdbx_strand_id
1 'polypeptide(L)'
;MFPLKLILAANLWQVLIAFYLPYQGPVTYCSVNSEDKDCQTEISVYVNRLNTVKNILPFEYHDFDFCVPESDVLSSPSENLGQVVFGDRIRPSFYKINFTENLKCQRVCEKIYVPEDGKNMEKLTFLRHGINLNYQHHWILDNMPITWCYRVDSGESYCSTGFPIGCYVTRFGKRKDSCVTRADFKDPDTYYIYNHVDIVIDYHPLSEEDWGRRHQGIRGRIVGAKLTPRSIDHRQKEGCPDYAPVLGIPGSKLDEPLAIKYTYSVTWQENFQIKWVSRWDYLLDSTHHTNIQWFSIMNSLVIVVFLSGMLAVIMLRTLHKDIARYNPVDILADAKEEFGWKAVHGDVFRPPRNGMLLAVLVGNGAQVFCMTLITLVIACLGSLSPANRGALMKCALVLYVCLGTPAGYISARMYKTFGGEQWKSNVILTAFFCPGLVFGVFFMLNLVFWSKGSSAAVPFSTIVALLAFWFGIAAPLTFAGAYFGFKKRPIEHPTRTNQTPRQIPTWSLFTRPLPGIVMGGVLPFGCIYIQLFFILNSIWFHQIYYMFGIVFLVFIILIITCSEATILLCYYHLRAEDYRWWWRSFLTSGFTAVYVFLYCTHFFFTKLEMSGFTDTFLYFGYTGIIVFLVFITTGSIGFSACFWFVSKIYRNKPLPDCSKQPLPDCPKQPLPDCSKQPLSDYLKQPLPDCSKQPLSDCSKQALPGSLKLPLTVHGMSSFRVLKK
;
A
#
# COMPACT_ATOMS: atom_id res chain seq x y z
N MET A 1 -33.53 -14.74 -2.49
CA MET A 1 -32.23 -14.71 -3.21
C MET A 1 -32.14 -13.57 -4.23
N PHE A 2 -33.25 -13.17 -4.85
CA PHE A 2 -33.34 -12.02 -5.76
C PHE A 2 -32.92 -10.64 -5.17
N PRO A 3 -33.31 -10.24 -3.94
CA PRO A 3 -32.98 -8.90 -3.44
C PRO A 3 -31.48 -8.73 -3.13
N LEU A 4 -30.80 -9.80 -2.74
CA LEU A 4 -29.35 -9.78 -2.48
C LEU A 4 -28.54 -9.63 -3.78
N LYS A 5 -29.01 -10.24 -4.88
CA LYS A 5 -28.41 -10.07 -6.21
C LYS A 5 -28.65 -8.66 -6.76
N LEU A 6 -29.83 -8.08 -6.50
CA LEU A 6 -30.13 -6.70 -6.88
C LEU A 6 -29.30 -5.69 -6.09
N ILE A 7 -29.10 -5.92 -4.79
CA ILE A 7 -28.24 -5.09 -3.94
C ILE A 7 -26.78 -5.25 -4.34
N LEU A 8 -26.30 -6.47 -4.66
CA LEU A 8 -24.95 -6.65 -5.20
C LEU A 8 -24.79 -5.97 -6.56
N ALA A 9 -25.79 -6.06 -7.44
CA ALA A 9 -25.76 -5.42 -8.75
C ALA A 9 -25.82 -3.89 -8.64
N ALA A 10 -26.61 -3.34 -7.72
CA ALA A 10 -26.68 -1.92 -7.44
C ALA A 10 -25.38 -1.39 -6.80
N ASN A 11 -24.76 -2.17 -5.91
CA ASN A 11 -23.42 -1.85 -5.38
C ASN A 11 -22.35 -1.95 -6.47
N LEU A 12 -22.41 -2.95 -7.35
CA LEU A 12 -21.51 -3.04 -8.52
C LEU A 12 -21.72 -1.87 -9.49
N TRP A 13 -22.96 -1.43 -9.70
CA TRP A 13 -23.30 -0.30 -10.56
C TRP A 13 -22.86 1.04 -9.96
N GLN A 14 -22.99 1.22 -8.65
CA GLN A 14 -22.43 2.37 -7.94
C GLN A 14 -20.91 2.36 -7.91
N VAL A 15 -20.28 1.19 -7.77
CA VAL A 15 -18.83 1.03 -7.93
C VAL A 15 -18.43 1.39 -9.35
N LEU A 16 -19.13 0.94 -10.39
CA LEU A 16 -18.85 1.27 -11.80
C LEU A 16 -18.98 2.77 -12.11
N ILE A 17 -19.97 3.46 -11.55
CA ILE A 17 -20.13 4.92 -11.70
C ILE A 17 -19.07 5.67 -10.88
N ALA A 18 -18.72 5.20 -9.68
CA ALA A 18 -17.59 5.72 -8.91
C ALA A 18 -16.22 5.43 -9.58
N PHE A 19 -16.18 4.42 -10.45
CA PHE A 19 -15.05 4.04 -11.31
C PHE A 19 -15.09 4.68 -12.70
N TYR A 20 -16.01 5.60 -12.98
CA TYR A 20 -15.88 6.47 -14.15
C TYR A 20 -14.69 7.39 -13.91
N LEU A 21 -13.49 6.86 -14.15
CA LEU A 21 -12.23 7.59 -14.20
C LEU A 21 -12.36 8.48 -15.43
N PRO A 22 -12.49 9.80 -15.27
CA PRO A 22 -12.54 10.69 -16.41
C PRO A 22 -11.21 10.53 -17.15
N TYR A 23 -11.25 9.88 -18.31
CA TYR A 23 -10.16 9.97 -19.25
C TYR A 23 -10.14 11.42 -19.72
N GLN A 24 -9.10 12.17 -19.34
CA GLN A 24 -8.99 13.55 -19.78
C GLN A 24 -8.74 13.52 -21.29
N GLY A 25 -9.72 13.99 -22.06
CA GLY A 25 -9.61 14.08 -23.51
C GLY A 25 -8.53 15.08 -23.94
N PRO A 26 -8.04 14.99 -25.19
CA PRO A 26 -7.10 15.96 -25.73
C PRO A 26 -7.73 17.34 -25.81
N VAL A 27 -7.07 18.33 -25.18
CA VAL A 27 -7.41 19.74 -25.37
C VAL A 27 -6.72 20.22 -26.66
N THR A 28 -7.48 20.92 -27.50
CA THR A 28 -6.97 21.52 -28.72
C THR A 28 -6.88 23.02 -28.53
N TYR A 29 -5.74 23.59 -28.92
CA TYR A 29 -5.48 25.02 -28.83
C TYR A 29 -5.43 25.64 -30.21
N CYS A 30 -5.94 26.86 -30.31
CA CYS A 30 -6.05 27.60 -31.57
C CYS A 30 -5.49 29.00 -31.41
N SER A 31 -5.03 29.58 -32.52
CA SER A 31 -4.50 30.94 -32.51
C SER A 31 -5.60 31.97 -32.19
N VAL A 32 -5.19 33.13 -31.68
CA VAL A 32 -6.09 34.20 -31.22
C VAL A 32 -7.07 34.68 -32.29
N ASN A 33 -6.76 34.45 -33.58
CA ASN A 33 -7.56 34.90 -34.71
C ASN A 33 -8.69 33.93 -35.15
N SER A 34 -8.85 32.77 -34.50
CA SER A 34 -9.93 31.81 -34.84
C SER A 34 -11.12 31.94 -33.88
N GLU A 35 -12.32 32.21 -34.40
CA GLU A 35 -13.57 32.34 -33.63
C GLU A 35 -14.26 31.00 -33.29
N ASP A 36 -13.49 29.90 -33.14
CA ASP A 36 -14.06 28.59 -32.86
C ASP A 36 -14.38 28.38 -31.38
N LYS A 37 -15.66 28.13 -31.05
CA LYS A 37 -16.14 27.86 -29.68
C LYS A 37 -15.58 26.58 -29.05
N ASP A 38 -15.08 25.64 -29.86
CA ASP A 38 -14.54 24.35 -29.40
C ASP A 38 -13.03 24.39 -29.12
N CYS A 39 -12.40 25.57 -29.20
CA CYS A 39 -10.96 25.70 -29.08
C CYS A 39 -10.53 26.75 -28.06
N GLN A 40 -9.50 26.44 -27.27
CA GLN A 40 -8.96 27.36 -26.26
C GLN A 40 -7.80 28.18 -26.87
N THR A 41 -7.80 29.49 -26.62
CA THR A 41 -6.75 30.42 -27.09
C THR A 41 -5.75 30.75 -25.99
N GLU A 42 -6.25 31.02 -24.77
CA GLU A 42 -5.44 31.28 -23.58
C GLU A 42 -5.11 29.97 -22.85
N ILE A 43 -3.83 29.79 -22.54
CA ILE A 43 -3.31 28.65 -21.79
C ILE A 43 -2.92 29.15 -20.39
N SER A 44 -3.66 28.70 -19.39
CA SER A 44 -3.37 29.02 -17.99
C SER A 44 -2.22 28.17 -17.46
N VAL A 45 -1.20 28.83 -16.92
CA VAL A 45 -0.14 28.16 -16.16
C VAL A 45 -0.56 28.08 -14.69
N TYR A 46 -0.53 26.86 -14.13
CA TYR A 46 -0.81 26.63 -12.73
C TYR A 46 0.47 26.34 -11.95
N VAL A 47 0.50 26.74 -10.68
CA VAL A 47 1.57 26.45 -9.74
C VAL A 47 1.07 25.50 -8.66
N ASN A 48 1.91 24.54 -8.28
CA ASN A 48 1.68 23.68 -7.13
C ASN A 48 2.56 24.13 -5.94
N ARG A 49 2.41 23.44 -4.81
CA ARG A 49 3.30 23.57 -3.64
C ARG A 49 4.78 23.44 -4.02
N LEU A 50 5.62 24.06 -3.22
CA LEU A 50 7.06 23.89 -3.26
C LEU A 50 7.49 22.82 -2.27
N ASN A 51 8.41 21.96 -2.69
CA ASN A 51 9.02 20.92 -1.85
C ASN A 51 10.55 20.96 -1.96
N THR A 52 11.23 20.20 -1.12
CA THR A 52 12.67 20.05 -1.16
C THR A 52 13.07 18.65 -0.74
N VAL A 53 14.27 18.26 -1.15
CA VAL A 53 14.95 17.04 -0.74
C VAL A 53 15.56 17.14 0.66
N LYS A 54 15.76 18.37 1.17
CA LYS A 54 16.43 18.64 2.47
C LYS A 54 15.47 18.81 3.64
N ASN A 55 14.17 18.94 3.37
CA ASN A 55 13.12 19.12 4.37
C ASN A 55 11.83 18.40 3.92
N ILE A 56 11.11 17.79 4.87
CA ILE A 56 9.83 17.09 4.62
C ILE A 56 8.64 18.04 4.51
N LEU A 57 8.78 19.30 4.95
CA LEU A 57 7.71 20.30 5.00
C LEU A 57 7.58 21.02 3.64
N PRO A 58 6.53 20.76 2.85
CA PRO A 58 6.21 21.59 1.69
C PRO A 58 5.48 22.87 2.10
N PHE A 59 5.60 23.91 1.29
CA PHE A 59 4.93 25.20 1.47
C PHE A 59 4.13 25.55 0.22
N GLU A 60 3.06 26.33 0.39
CA GLU A 60 2.28 26.81 -0.76
C GLU A 60 3.10 27.87 -1.52
N TYR A 61 2.74 28.09 -2.79
CA TYR A 61 3.38 29.12 -3.59
C TYR A 61 3.19 30.53 -2.99
N HIS A 62 2.10 30.76 -2.24
CA HIS A 62 1.78 32.06 -1.65
C HIS A 62 2.48 32.32 -0.31
N ASP A 63 3.01 31.29 0.35
CA ASP A 63 3.77 31.45 1.60
C ASP A 63 5.10 32.17 1.35
N PHE A 64 5.62 32.01 0.14
CA PHE A 64 6.73 32.81 -0.37
C PHE A 64 6.20 34.09 -1.01
N ASP A 65 6.97 35.16 -0.95
CA ASP A 65 6.58 36.48 -1.47
C ASP A 65 6.67 36.58 -3.02
N PHE A 66 6.18 35.57 -3.72
CA PHE A 66 6.09 35.54 -5.18
C PHE A 66 4.91 36.38 -5.71
N CYS A 67 4.81 36.50 -7.03
CA CYS A 67 3.70 37.16 -7.71
C CYS A 67 2.47 36.25 -7.71
N VAL A 68 1.40 36.65 -7.01
CA VAL A 68 0.16 35.87 -6.88
C VAL A 68 -1.07 36.74 -7.15
N PRO A 69 -2.06 36.27 -7.95
CA PRO A 69 -3.31 36.99 -8.15
C PRO A 69 -4.16 36.98 -6.89
N GLU A 70 -4.42 38.17 -6.31
CA GLU A 70 -5.24 38.32 -5.09
C GLU A 70 -6.73 37.98 -5.32
N SER A 71 -7.25 38.14 -6.54
CA SER A 71 -8.67 37.99 -6.88
C SER A 71 -9.13 36.56 -7.22
N ASP A 72 -8.20 35.62 -7.47
CA ASP A 72 -8.48 34.39 -8.23
C ASP A 72 -8.46 33.11 -7.39
N VAL A 73 -8.57 33.21 -6.06
CA VAL A 73 -8.75 32.04 -5.19
C VAL A 73 -10.00 31.22 -5.58
N LEU A 74 -11.02 31.89 -6.15
CA LEU A 74 -12.26 31.27 -6.64
C LEU A 74 -12.12 30.52 -7.98
N SER A 75 -11.09 30.80 -8.79
CA SER A 75 -10.86 30.10 -10.07
C SER A 75 -9.89 28.91 -9.94
N SER A 76 -9.50 28.55 -8.70
CA SER A 76 -8.66 27.37 -8.46
C SER A 76 -9.42 26.09 -8.89
N PRO A 77 -8.77 25.19 -9.64
CA PRO A 77 -9.42 23.94 -10.07
C PRO A 77 -9.80 23.09 -8.86
N SER A 78 -10.91 22.37 -8.94
CA SER A 78 -11.36 21.50 -7.85
C SER A 78 -10.40 20.33 -7.65
N GLU A 79 -9.75 20.28 -6.48
CA GLU A 79 -8.86 19.18 -6.09
C GLU A 79 -9.68 17.95 -5.71
N ASN A 80 -9.24 16.77 -6.16
CA ASN A 80 -9.82 15.52 -5.69
C ASN A 80 -9.28 15.15 -4.30
N LEU A 81 -10.01 14.29 -3.57
CA LEU A 81 -9.64 13.88 -2.21
C LEU A 81 -8.20 13.33 -2.12
N GLY A 82 -7.72 12.63 -3.15
CA GLY A 82 -6.37 12.09 -3.19
C GLY A 82 -5.29 13.16 -3.31
N GLN A 83 -5.53 14.21 -4.11
CA GLN A 83 -4.65 15.38 -4.22
C GLN A 83 -4.55 16.13 -2.89
N VAL A 84 -5.69 16.36 -2.22
CA VAL A 84 -5.72 17.06 -0.93
C VAL A 84 -4.96 16.29 0.15
N VAL A 85 -5.12 14.97 0.22
CA VAL A 85 -4.43 14.11 1.20
C VAL A 85 -2.91 14.05 0.95
N PHE A 86 -2.47 14.12 -0.30
CA PHE A 86 -1.04 14.24 -0.61
C PHE A 86 -0.50 15.67 -0.43
N GLY A 87 -1.37 16.64 -0.15
CA GLY A 87 -1.04 18.02 0.08
C GLY A 87 -0.78 18.82 -1.19
N ASP A 88 -1.24 18.37 -2.36
CA ASP A 88 -1.24 19.18 -3.58
C ASP A 88 -2.10 20.43 -3.36
N ARG A 89 -1.64 21.57 -3.86
CA ARG A 89 -2.29 22.89 -3.76
C ARG A 89 -2.11 23.61 -5.09
N ILE A 90 -3.05 23.42 -6.00
CA ILE A 90 -2.97 23.95 -7.37
C ILE A 90 -3.60 25.34 -7.41
N ARG A 91 -2.80 26.35 -7.73
CA ARG A 91 -3.23 27.76 -7.83
C ARG A 91 -2.97 28.32 -9.23
N PRO A 92 -3.81 29.24 -9.72
CA PRO A 92 -3.51 29.98 -10.94
C PRO A 92 -2.31 30.89 -10.71
N SER A 93 -1.53 31.11 -11.77
CA SER A 93 -0.40 32.03 -11.76
C SER A 93 -0.65 33.24 -12.64
N PHE A 94 0.17 34.29 -12.50
CA PHE A 94 0.10 35.47 -13.38
C PHE A 94 0.71 35.26 -14.78
N TYR A 95 1.26 34.08 -15.06
CA TYR A 95 1.84 33.76 -16.36
C TYR A 95 0.71 33.42 -17.34
N LYS A 96 0.38 34.37 -18.21
CA LYS A 96 -0.59 34.21 -19.29
C LYS A 96 0.12 33.92 -20.60
N ILE A 97 -0.28 32.85 -21.25
CA ILE A 97 0.34 32.39 -22.49
C ILE A 97 -0.77 32.23 -23.53
N ASN A 98 -0.62 32.90 -24.67
CA ASN A 98 -1.48 32.70 -25.83
C ASN A 98 -0.84 31.72 -26.79
N PHE A 99 -1.66 30.85 -27.39
CA PHE A 99 -1.18 29.89 -28.37
C PHE A 99 -0.54 30.61 -29.57
N THR A 100 0.64 30.13 -30.01
CA THR A 100 1.47 30.66 -31.12
C THR A 100 2.06 32.07 -30.95
N GLU A 101 1.84 32.73 -29.81
CA GLU A 101 2.44 34.04 -29.53
C GLU A 101 3.79 33.89 -28.83
N ASN A 102 4.87 34.30 -29.49
CA ASN A 102 6.21 34.33 -28.90
C ASN A 102 6.39 35.61 -28.09
N LEU A 103 6.58 35.47 -26.78
CA LEU A 103 6.77 36.58 -25.85
C LEU A 103 8.23 36.65 -25.42
N LYS A 104 8.83 37.84 -25.40
CA LYS A 104 10.19 38.05 -24.91
C LYS A 104 10.19 39.04 -23.76
N CYS A 105 10.73 38.64 -22.61
CA CYS A 105 10.93 39.51 -21.45
C CYS A 105 9.65 40.19 -20.93
N GLN A 106 8.53 39.46 -20.92
CA GLN A 106 7.27 39.98 -20.40
C GLN A 106 7.35 40.12 -18.87
N ARG A 107 6.92 41.28 -18.35
CA ARG A 107 6.93 41.58 -16.92
C ARG A 107 5.71 41.00 -16.21
N VAL A 108 5.93 40.34 -15.08
CA VAL A 108 4.88 39.73 -14.23
C VAL A 108 4.56 40.65 -13.06
N CYS A 109 5.51 40.84 -12.14
CA CYS A 109 5.39 41.76 -11.02
C CYS A 109 6.77 42.22 -10.52
N GLU A 110 6.78 43.19 -9.62
CA GLU A 110 7.98 43.69 -8.94
C GLU A 110 7.77 43.63 -7.42
N LYS A 111 8.77 43.15 -6.70
CA LYS A 111 8.81 43.05 -5.25
C LYS A 111 9.93 43.91 -4.71
N ILE A 112 9.63 44.77 -3.75
CA ILE A 112 10.59 45.74 -3.20
C ILE A 112 10.81 45.42 -1.73
N TYR A 113 12.07 45.20 -1.34
CA TYR A 113 12.47 44.92 0.03
C TYR A 113 13.26 46.10 0.58
N VAL A 114 12.66 46.81 1.53
CA VAL A 114 13.27 47.97 2.20
C VAL A 114 13.87 47.51 3.54
N PRO A 115 15.14 47.81 3.84
CA PRO A 115 15.80 47.38 5.08
C PRO A 115 15.11 47.84 6.38
N GLU A 116 14.42 48.99 6.34
CA GLU A 116 13.72 49.58 7.49
C GLU A 116 12.41 48.86 7.83
N ASP A 117 11.80 48.14 6.88
CA ASP A 117 10.54 47.42 7.10
C ASP A 117 10.81 45.99 7.56
N GLY A 118 10.58 45.73 8.85
CA GLY A 118 10.75 44.42 9.47
C GLY A 118 9.96 43.31 8.77
N LYS A 119 8.77 43.59 8.21
CA LYS A 119 7.96 42.56 7.53
C LYS A 119 8.55 42.15 6.18
N ASN A 120 9.04 43.13 5.41
CA ASN A 120 9.70 42.85 4.14
C ASN A 120 10.99 42.07 4.35
N MET A 121 11.74 42.40 5.41
CA MET A 121 12.96 41.68 5.77
C MET A 121 12.69 40.25 6.26
N GLU A 122 11.59 40.01 6.97
CA GLU A 122 11.18 38.66 7.36
C GLU A 122 10.84 37.81 6.12
N LYS A 123 10.07 38.36 5.17
CA LYS A 123 9.76 37.71 3.88
C LYS A 123 11.03 37.39 3.07
N LEU A 124 11.97 38.33 3.01
CA LEU A 124 13.25 38.08 2.34
C LEU A 124 14.08 37.01 3.04
N THR A 125 14.07 37.00 4.38
CA THR A 125 14.76 35.98 5.18
C THR A 125 14.16 34.60 4.93
N PHE A 126 12.83 34.51 4.84
CA PHE A 126 12.13 33.28 4.47
C PHE A 126 12.48 32.82 3.03
N LEU A 127 12.57 33.76 2.09
CA LEU A 127 13.01 33.48 0.72
C LEU A 127 14.46 32.95 0.66
N ARG A 128 15.38 33.58 1.39
CA ARG A 128 16.78 33.11 1.54
C ARG A 128 16.84 31.71 2.16
N HIS A 129 16.00 31.46 3.17
CA HIS A 129 15.86 30.14 3.78
C HIS A 129 15.39 29.09 2.76
N GLY A 130 14.39 29.43 1.94
CA GLY A 130 13.90 28.60 0.84
C GLY A 130 14.98 28.26 -0.20
N ILE A 131 15.80 29.25 -0.58
CA ILE A 131 16.94 29.05 -1.50
C ILE A 131 18.00 28.14 -0.86
N ASN A 132 18.35 28.35 0.41
CA ASN A 132 19.36 27.54 1.10
C ASN A 132 18.94 26.07 1.21
N LEU A 133 17.65 25.83 1.46
CA LEU A 133 17.07 24.49 1.48
C LEU A 133 16.78 23.92 0.09
N ASN A 134 17.07 24.63 -1.00
CA ASN A 134 16.84 24.19 -2.38
C ASN A 134 15.38 23.79 -2.65
N TYR A 135 14.42 24.62 -2.21
CA TYR A 135 13.01 24.45 -2.55
C TYR A 135 12.79 24.57 -4.06
N GLN A 136 11.92 23.72 -4.61
CA GLN A 136 11.63 23.62 -6.03
C GLN A 136 10.19 24.00 -6.33
N HIS A 137 10.03 24.77 -7.40
CA HIS A 137 8.78 25.08 -8.06
C HIS A 137 8.29 23.89 -8.89
N HIS A 138 7.00 23.57 -8.77
CA HIS A 138 6.31 22.59 -9.61
C HIS A 138 5.21 23.30 -10.39
N TRP A 139 5.49 23.57 -11.67
CA TRP A 139 4.57 24.27 -12.56
C TRP A 139 3.85 23.29 -13.47
N ILE A 140 2.67 23.67 -13.90
CA ILE A 140 1.72 22.80 -14.57
C ILE A 140 1.12 23.55 -15.75
N LEU A 141 1.18 22.91 -16.92
CA LEU A 141 0.64 23.44 -18.16
C LEU A 141 -0.05 22.30 -18.90
N ASP A 142 -1.32 22.48 -19.26
CA ASP A 142 -2.17 21.44 -19.89
C ASP A 142 -2.17 20.09 -19.13
N ASN A 143 -2.21 20.17 -17.80
CA ASN A 143 -2.08 19.06 -16.85
C ASN A 143 -0.72 18.31 -16.89
N MET A 144 0.26 18.76 -17.69
CA MET A 144 1.63 18.25 -17.68
C MET A 144 2.54 19.08 -16.76
N PRO A 145 3.51 18.46 -16.07
CA PRO A 145 4.54 19.21 -15.35
C PRO A 145 5.48 19.90 -16.35
N ILE A 146 5.89 21.12 -16.04
CA ILE A 146 6.95 21.82 -16.78
C ILE A 146 8.31 21.29 -16.30
N THR A 147 9.16 20.87 -17.23
CA THR A 147 10.45 20.26 -16.88
C THR A 147 11.61 21.23 -16.96
N TRP A 148 12.61 21.03 -16.10
CA TRP A 148 13.90 21.69 -16.20
C TRP A 148 14.98 20.66 -16.51
N CYS A 149 15.58 20.80 -17.70
CA CYS A 149 16.67 19.96 -18.15
C CYS A 149 17.99 20.71 -18.06
N TYR A 150 18.98 20.13 -17.40
CA TYR A 150 20.33 20.68 -17.28
C TYR A 150 21.37 19.61 -17.60
N ARG A 151 22.52 20.06 -18.12
CA ARG A 151 23.66 19.18 -18.40
C ARG A 151 24.53 19.08 -17.15
N VAL A 152 24.88 17.86 -16.76
CA VAL A 152 25.84 17.59 -15.69
C VAL A 152 27.24 17.52 -16.30
N ASP A 153 28.28 17.74 -15.51
CA ASP A 153 29.69 17.67 -15.95
C ASP A 153 30.07 16.32 -16.61
N SER A 154 29.31 15.25 -16.34
CA SER A 154 29.43 13.93 -17.00
C SER A 154 28.99 13.93 -18.48
N GLY A 155 28.47 15.04 -18.99
CA GLY A 155 27.96 15.18 -20.36
C GLY A 155 26.50 14.71 -20.54
N GLU A 156 25.92 14.04 -19.55
CA GLU A 156 24.53 13.60 -19.57
C GLU A 156 23.56 14.74 -19.22
N SER A 157 22.43 14.79 -19.93
CA SER A 157 21.34 15.73 -19.64
C SER A 157 20.33 15.10 -18.70
N TYR A 158 20.13 15.70 -17.52
CA TYR A 158 19.12 15.29 -16.55
C TYR A 158 17.92 16.25 -16.59
N CYS A 159 16.71 15.71 -16.62
CA CYS A 159 15.46 16.48 -16.59
C CYS A 159 14.72 16.23 -15.28
N SER A 160 14.38 17.29 -14.56
CA SER A 160 13.53 17.24 -13.37
C SER A 160 12.17 17.86 -13.65
N THR A 161 11.12 17.40 -12.97
CA THR A 161 9.75 17.93 -13.07
C THR A 161 9.54 19.21 -12.27
N GLY A 162 10.57 19.69 -11.59
CA GLY A 162 10.60 20.95 -10.87
C GLY A 162 11.94 21.66 -11.01
N PHE A 163 11.94 22.96 -10.72
CA PHE A 163 13.13 23.81 -10.78
C PHE A 163 13.28 24.62 -9.49
N PRO A 164 14.50 24.88 -9.00
CA PRO A 164 14.70 25.52 -7.71
C PRO A 164 14.34 27.01 -7.75
N ILE A 165 14.00 27.58 -6.60
CA ILE A 165 13.74 29.03 -6.45
C ILE A 165 14.99 29.86 -6.82
N GLY A 166 16.16 29.29 -6.57
CA GLY A 166 17.43 29.93 -6.80
C GLY A 166 18.59 29.02 -6.43
N CYS A 167 19.74 29.62 -6.17
CA CYS A 167 20.93 28.91 -5.77
C CYS A 167 21.74 29.75 -4.77
N TYR A 168 22.46 29.11 -3.85
CA TYR A 168 23.30 29.78 -2.85
C TYR A 168 24.76 29.35 -2.99
N VAL A 169 25.66 30.34 -3.08
CA VAL A 169 27.11 30.12 -3.04
C VAL A 169 27.60 30.31 -1.62
N THR A 170 28.17 29.25 -1.05
CA THR A 170 28.64 29.28 0.34
C THR A 170 29.72 30.34 0.58
N ARG A 171 29.88 30.77 1.84
CA ARG A 171 30.94 31.71 2.27
C ARG A 171 32.34 31.35 1.79
N PHE A 172 32.64 30.06 1.64
CA PHE A 172 33.93 29.57 1.17
C PHE A 172 34.05 29.54 -0.37
N GLY A 173 33.11 30.15 -1.11
CA GLY A 173 33.08 30.16 -2.57
C GLY A 173 32.73 28.80 -3.20
N LYS A 174 32.34 27.81 -2.41
CA LYS A 174 31.97 26.49 -2.92
C LYS A 174 30.54 26.54 -3.47
N ARG A 175 30.42 26.31 -4.79
CA ARG A 175 29.15 26.13 -5.50
C ARG A 175 28.58 24.74 -5.16
N LYS A 176 27.30 24.68 -4.84
CA LYS A 176 26.53 23.45 -4.59
C LYS A 176 25.20 23.50 -5.35
N ASP A 177 24.55 22.36 -5.48
CA ASP A 177 23.20 22.21 -6.05
C ASP A 177 23.10 22.86 -7.45
N SER A 178 22.06 23.66 -7.69
CA SER A 178 21.80 24.35 -8.96
C SER A 178 22.86 25.40 -9.33
N CYS A 179 23.68 25.89 -8.39
CA CYS A 179 24.73 26.88 -8.71
C CYS A 179 25.85 26.31 -9.59
N VAL A 180 25.97 24.99 -9.73
CA VAL A 180 26.98 24.37 -10.61
C VAL A 180 26.61 24.52 -12.09
N THR A 181 25.31 24.69 -12.39
CA THR A 181 24.79 24.70 -13.77
C THR A 181 25.30 25.85 -14.63
N ARG A 182 25.66 26.99 -14.02
CA ARG A 182 26.24 28.14 -14.71
C ARG A 182 27.53 28.59 -14.04
N ALA A 183 28.48 28.99 -14.87
CA ALA A 183 29.74 29.55 -14.40
C ALA A 183 29.57 30.93 -13.75
N ASP A 184 28.49 31.65 -14.07
CA ASP A 184 28.29 33.05 -13.67
C ASP A 184 28.04 33.24 -12.16
N PHE A 185 27.61 32.20 -11.45
CA PHE A 185 27.38 32.24 -10.00
C PHE A 185 28.69 32.07 -9.22
N LYS A 186 29.46 33.14 -9.05
CA LYS A 186 30.83 33.07 -8.47
C LYS A 186 30.99 33.75 -7.12
N ASP A 187 30.13 34.70 -6.78
CA ASP A 187 30.37 35.58 -5.64
C ASP A 187 30.18 34.82 -4.32
N PRO A 188 31.14 34.92 -3.36
CA PRO A 188 31.03 34.24 -2.08
C PRO A 188 29.90 34.83 -1.23
N ASP A 189 29.25 33.98 -0.43
CA ASP A 189 28.13 34.35 0.46
C ASP A 189 26.98 35.09 -0.25
N THR A 190 26.66 34.67 -1.48
CA THR A 190 25.66 35.33 -2.33
C THR A 190 24.54 34.36 -2.70
N TYR A 191 23.31 34.83 -2.56
CA TYR A 191 22.08 34.15 -2.97
C TYR A 191 21.68 34.66 -4.35
N TYR A 192 21.54 33.76 -5.32
CA TYR A 192 21.05 34.08 -6.65
C TYR A 192 19.61 33.58 -6.78
N ILE A 193 18.68 34.48 -7.02
CA ILE A 193 17.27 34.14 -7.23
C ILE A 193 16.99 33.95 -8.72
N TYR A 194 16.18 32.97 -9.07
CA TYR A 194 15.68 32.80 -10.43
C TYR A 194 14.41 33.62 -10.62
N ASN A 195 14.61 34.85 -11.09
CA ASN A 195 13.55 35.81 -11.35
C ASN A 195 13.10 35.86 -12.82
N HIS A 196 13.87 35.25 -13.73
CA HIS A 196 13.49 35.12 -15.14
C HIS A 196 13.33 33.65 -15.53
N VAL A 197 12.31 33.34 -16.32
CA VAL A 197 12.07 31.98 -16.83
C VAL A 197 11.88 31.98 -18.35
N ASP A 198 12.64 31.16 -19.05
CA ASP A 198 12.45 30.91 -20.48
C ASP A 198 11.66 29.62 -20.65
N ILE A 199 10.43 29.73 -21.16
CA ILE A 199 9.51 28.61 -21.37
C ILE A 199 9.52 28.25 -22.86
N VAL A 200 9.85 27.01 -23.16
CA VAL A 200 9.78 26.41 -24.50
C VAL A 200 8.64 25.42 -24.52
N ILE A 201 7.63 25.67 -25.37
CA ILE A 201 6.45 24.82 -25.50
C ILE A 201 6.50 24.10 -26.83
N ASP A 202 6.56 22.76 -26.75
CA ASP A 202 6.51 21.86 -27.89
C ASP A 202 5.05 21.53 -28.18
N TYR A 203 4.58 21.77 -29.41
CA TYR A 203 3.23 21.38 -29.85
C TYR A 203 3.25 20.53 -31.12
N HIS A 204 2.30 19.62 -31.20
CA HIS A 204 2.00 18.86 -32.39
C HIS A 204 0.94 19.61 -33.21
N PRO A 205 1.30 20.15 -34.39
CA PRO A 205 0.33 20.77 -35.27
C PRO A 205 -0.64 19.72 -35.81
N LEU A 206 -1.93 20.05 -35.86
CA LEU A 206 -2.95 19.19 -36.45
C LEU A 206 -3.05 19.52 -37.95
N SER A 207 -3.04 18.50 -38.82
CA SER A 207 -3.21 18.70 -40.27
C SER A 207 -4.70 18.84 -40.63
N GLU A 208 -4.99 19.39 -41.81
CA GLU A 208 -6.34 19.51 -42.37
C GLU A 208 -7.08 18.16 -42.56
N GLU A 209 -6.36 17.02 -42.60
CA GLU A 209 -6.93 15.70 -42.89
C GLU A 209 -7.55 15.01 -41.67
N ASP A 210 -7.12 15.35 -40.45
CA ASP A 210 -7.56 14.68 -39.21
C ASP A 210 -9.01 15.05 -38.80
N TRP A 211 -9.56 16.12 -39.36
CA TRP A 211 -10.91 16.60 -39.09
C TRP A 211 -11.50 17.08 -40.41
N GLY A 212 -12.45 16.32 -40.99
CA GLY A 212 -13.05 16.53 -42.32
C GLY A 212 -13.83 17.83 -42.56
N ARG A 213 -13.35 18.98 -42.06
CA ARG A 213 -13.81 20.34 -42.35
C ARG A 213 -12.57 21.25 -42.49
N ARG A 214 -12.52 21.98 -43.61
CA ARG A 214 -11.57 23.06 -43.86
C ARG A 214 -11.78 24.15 -42.80
N HIS A 215 -10.82 24.32 -41.89
CA HIS A 215 -10.86 25.37 -40.87
C HIS A 215 -9.66 26.29 -41.08
N GLN A 216 -9.86 27.61 -41.04
CA GLN A 216 -8.78 28.58 -41.17
C GLN A 216 -8.13 28.83 -39.79
N GLY A 217 -6.88 28.41 -39.61
CA GLY A 217 -6.09 28.73 -38.41
C GLY A 217 -5.08 27.63 -38.04
N ILE A 218 -3.99 28.02 -37.37
CA ILE A 218 -3.02 27.07 -36.81
C ILE A 218 -3.66 26.44 -35.58
N ARG A 219 -3.78 25.11 -35.58
CA ARG A 219 -4.28 24.33 -34.45
C ARG A 219 -3.21 23.36 -33.99
N GLY A 220 -3.09 23.18 -32.69
CA GLY A 220 -2.10 22.27 -32.13
C GLY A 220 -2.52 21.67 -30.81
N ARG A 221 -1.88 20.55 -30.48
CA ARG A 221 -1.96 19.92 -29.17
C ARG A 221 -0.61 20.02 -28.50
N ILE A 222 -0.59 20.40 -27.22
CA ILE A 222 0.66 20.56 -26.47
C ILE A 222 1.21 19.17 -26.14
N VAL A 223 2.48 18.96 -26.49
CA VAL A 223 3.18 17.67 -26.29
C VAL A 223 4.35 17.77 -25.32
N GLY A 224 4.87 18.96 -25.04
CA GLY A 224 5.94 19.14 -24.07
C GLY A 224 6.09 20.58 -23.61
N ALA A 225 6.60 20.76 -22.40
CA ALA A 225 6.96 22.07 -21.87
C ALA A 225 8.27 21.97 -21.09
N LYS A 226 9.25 22.76 -21.52
CA LYS A 226 10.59 22.85 -20.91
C LYS A 226 10.81 24.27 -20.44
N LEU A 227 11.45 24.43 -19.29
CA LEU A 227 11.75 25.72 -18.69
C LEU A 227 13.22 25.79 -18.35
N THR A 228 13.85 26.91 -18.69
CA THR A 228 15.20 27.25 -18.25
C THR A 228 15.14 28.45 -17.32
N PRO A 229 15.49 28.29 -16.03
CA PRO A 229 15.52 29.41 -15.11
C PRO A 229 16.78 30.25 -15.30
N ARG A 230 16.66 31.57 -15.12
CA ARG A 230 17.74 32.55 -15.16
C ARG A 230 17.62 33.54 -13.99
N SER A 231 18.77 34.03 -13.56
CA SER A 231 18.87 35.17 -12.65
C SER A 231 19.32 36.38 -13.46
N ILE A 232 18.50 37.44 -13.48
CA ILE A 232 18.75 38.66 -14.27
C ILE A 232 18.66 39.88 -13.36
N ASP A 233 19.70 40.71 -13.35
CA ASP A 233 19.68 42.01 -12.72
C ASP A 233 19.07 43.06 -13.67
N HIS A 234 17.78 43.35 -13.47
CA HIS A 234 17.02 44.33 -14.23
C HIS A 234 17.31 45.79 -13.84
N ARG A 235 18.30 46.07 -12.97
CA ARG A 235 18.71 47.44 -12.65
C ARG A 235 19.49 48.10 -13.77
N GLN A 236 20.25 47.33 -14.55
CA GLN A 236 21.17 47.87 -15.55
C GLN A 236 20.51 48.08 -16.93
N LYS A 237 19.58 47.22 -17.34
CA LYS A 237 18.84 47.31 -18.62
C LYS A 237 17.44 46.68 -18.49
N GLU A 238 16.43 47.27 -19.14
CA GLU A 238 15.04 46.78 -19.11
C GLU A 238 14.79 45.56 -20.02
N GLY A 239 15.69 45.25 -20.96
CA GLY A 239 15.61 44.03 -21.78
C GLY A 239 16.19 42.80 -21.08
N CYS A 240 15.78 41.61 -21.50
CA CYS A 240 16.33 40.31 -21.07
C CYS A 240 17.29 39.75 -22.14
N PRO A 241 18.49 40.31 -22.34
CA PRO A 241 19.45 39.73 -23.28
C PRO A 241 19.94 38.36 -22.78
N ASP A 242 20.47 37.53 -23.69
CA ASP A 242 20.98 36.20 -23.33
C ASP A 242 22.14 36.26 -22.32
N TYR A 243 22.93 37.34 -22.36
CA TYR A 243 24.06 37.63 -21.47
C TYR A 243 23.76 38.77 -20.49
N ALA A 244 22.61 38.70 -19.81
CA ALA A 244 22.28 39.68 -18.78
C ALA A 244 23.14 39.46 -17.51
N PRO A 245 23.51 40.53 -16.79
CA PRO A 245 24.17 40.41 -15.48
C PRO A 245 23.27 39.64 -14.51
N VAL A 246 23.87 38.85 -13.62
CA VAL A 246 23.13 38.05 -12.62
C VAL A 246 22.77 38.90 -11.39
N LEU A 247 21.59 38.65 -10.81
CA LEU A 247 21.17 39.34 -9.58
C LEU A 247 21.69 38.58 -8.35
N GLY A 248 22.78 39.08 -7.78
CA GLY A 248 23.33 38.59 -6.51
C GLY A 248 22.72 39.32 -5.31
N ILE A 249 22.14 38.56 -4.38
CA ILE A 249 21.66 39.06 -3.09
C ILE A 249 22.69 38.68 -2.02
N PRO A 250 23.34 39.64 -1.35
CA PRO A 250 24.36 39.32 -0.35
C PRO A 250 23.72 38.64 0.87
N GLY A 251 24.47 37.72 1.50
CA GLY A 251 24.07 37.04 2.72
C GLY A 251 24.09 37.93 3.97
N SER A 252 24.81 39.05 3.92
CA SER A 252 24.78 40.09 4.94
C SER A 252 23.44 40.85 4.97
N LYS A 253 23.29 41.78 5.93
CA LYS A 253 22.17 42.72 5.92
C LYS A 253 22.20 43.54 4.63
N LEU A 254 21.02 43.90 4.13
CA LEU A 254 20.88 44.79 2.99
C LEU A 254 21.13 46.22 3.46
N ASP A 255 22.07 46.91 2.80
CA ASP A 255 22.34 48.33 3.03
C ASP A 255 21.43 49.23 2.16
N GLU A 256 20.98 48.71 1.01
CA GLU A 256 20.13 49.41 0.05
C GLU A 256 18.82 48.65 -0.21
N PRO A 257 17.75 49.36 -0.63
CA PRO A 257 16.50 48.71 -1.03
C PRO A 257 16.71 47.79 -2.24
N LEU A 258 16.22 46.56 -2.14
CA LEU A 258 16.34 45.54 -3.17
C LEU A 258 15.02 45.40 -3.94
N ALA A 259 15.04 45.67 -5.24
CA ALA A 259 13.90 45.42 -6.13
C ALA A 259 14.12 44.15 -6.97
N ILE A 260 13.24 43.16 -6.81
CA ILE A 260 13.23 41.93 -7.60
C ILE A 260 12.09 42.03 -8.62
N LYS A 261 12.45 42.15 -9.90
CA LYS A 261 11.51 42.11 -11.03
C LYS A 261 11.40 40.68 -11.56
N TYR A 262 10.20 40.14 -11.62
CA TYR A 262 9.92 38.82 -12.20
C TYR A 262 9.47 38.97 -13.65
N THR A 263 10.12 38.22 -14.54
CA THR A 263 9.88 38.28 -16.00
C THR A 263 9.87 36.89 -16.61
N TYR A 264 9.27 36.73 -17.80
CA TYR A 264 9.28 35.47 -18.53
C TYR A 264 9.38 35.67 -20.04
N SER A 265 9.83 34.62 -20.73
CA SER A 265 9.84 34.54 -22.18
C SER A 265 9.18 33.22 -22.60
N VAL A 266 8.42 33.24 -23.69
CA VAL A 266 7.75 32.05 -24.25
C VAL A 266 8.20 31.87 -25.69
N THR A 267 8.66 30.65 -26.01
CA THR A 267 9.03 30.25 -27.37
C THR A 267 8.25 28.99 -27.76
N TRP A 268 7.60 29.03 -28.92
CA TRP A 268 6.86 27.92 -29.48
C TRP A 268 7.72 27.09 -30.44
N GLN A 269 7.68 25.76 -30.33
CA GLN A 269 8.37 24.83 -31.22
C GLN A 269 7.41 23.77 -31.77
N GLU A 270 7.46 23.56 -33.09
CA GLU A 270 6.65 22.57 -33.79
C GLU A 270 7.32 21.19 -33.76
N ASN A 271 6.57 20.17 -33.33
CA ASN A 271 7.07 18.80 -33.29
C ASN A 271 6.07 17.78 -33.87
N PHE A 272 6.40 17.27 -35.05
CA PHE A 272 5.58 16.28 -35.78
C PHE A 272 5.82 14.83 -35.32
N GLN A 273 6.90 14.56 -34.58
CA GLN A 273 7.28 13.19 -34.20
C GLN A 273 6.50 12.69 -32.98
N ILE A 274 6.24 13.58 -32.04
CA ILE A 274 5.57 13.23 -30.77
C ILE A 274 4.06 13.34 -30.97
N LYS A 275 3.36 12.22 -30.88
CA LYS A 275 1.89 12.21 -30.83
C LYS A 275 1.42 12.64 -29.46
N TRP A 276 0.23 13.24 -29.37
CA TRP A 276 -0.35 13.66 -28.09
C TRP A 276 -0.47 12.51 -27.07
N VAL A 277 -0.73 11.28 -27.52
CA VAL A 277 -0.83 10.09 -26.65
C VAL A 277 0.50 9.74 -25.97
N SER A 278 1.63 9.91 -26.67
CA SER A 278 2.98 9.61 -26.18
C SER A 278 3.65 10.80 -25.50
N ARG A 279 2.90 11.87 -25.20
CA ARG A 279 3.46 13.11 -24.64
C ARG A 279 4.12 12.96 -23.27
N TRP A 280 3.82 11.87 -22.55
CA TRP A 280 4.42 11.59 -21.25
C TRP A 280 5.75 10.83 -21.35
N ASP A 281 6.11 10.31 -22.52
CA ASP A 281 7.26 9.41 -22.66
C ASP A 281 8.60 10.11 -22.40
N TYR A 282 8.75 11.39 -22.77
CA TYR A 282 9.98 12.15 -22.52
C TYR A 282 10.26 12.38 -21.02
N LEU A 283 9.21 12.40 -20.19
CA LEU A 283 9.34 12.47 -18.74
C LEU A 283 9.84 11.13 -18.17
N LEU A 284 9.39 10.03 -18.77
CA LEU A 284 9.71 8.68 -18.34
C LEU A 284 11.12 8.25 -18.76
N ASP A 285 11.57 8.65 -19.94
CA ASP A 285 12.87 8.26 -20.50
C ASP A 285 14.06 8.80 -19.69
N SER A 286 13.85 9.89 -18.95
CA SER A 286 14.85 10.48 -18.04
C SER A 286 15.20 9.62 -16.82
N THR A 287 14.48 8.51 -16.57
CA THR A 287 14.73 7.58 -15.45
C THR A 287 15.52 6.34 -15.89
N HIS A 288 16.84 6.46 -16.03
CA HIS A 288 17.80 5.42 -16.47
C HIS A 288 17.93 4.15 -15.58
N HIS A 289 16.91 3.78 -14.79
CA HIS A 289 16.98 2.68 -13.82
C HIS A 289 16.19 1.42 -14.20
N THR A 290 15.64 1.32 -15.41
CA THR A 290 14.85 0.15 -15.86
C THR A 290 15.64 -1.16 -15.75
N ASN A 291 16.93 -1.16 -16.09
CA ASN A 291 17.81 -2.33 -16.00
C ASN A 291 17.95 -2.86 -14.56
N ILE A 292 18.01 -1.96 -13.57
CA ILE A 292 18.13 -2.32 -12.15
C ILE A 292 16.82 -2.99 -11.67
N GLN A 293 15.67 -2.53 -12.16
CA GLN A 293 14.38 -3.11 -11.80
C GLN A 293 14.22 -4.54 -12.35
N TRP A 294 14.63 -4.79 -13.60
CA TRP A 294 14.61 -6.15 -14.16
C TRP A 294 15.56 -7.10 -13.42
N PHE A 295 16.74 -6.62 -13.02
CA PHE A 295 17.66 -7.39 -12.17
C PHE A 295 17.02 -7.79 -10.84
N SER A 296 16.25 -6.89 -10.21
CA SER A 296 15.51 -7.18 -8.98
C SER A 296 14.49 -8.31 -9.16
N ILE A 297 13.76 -8.31 -10.27
CA ILE A 297 12.75 -9.35 -10.55
C ILE A 297 13.44 -10.71 -10.68
N MET A 298 14.54 -10.77 -11.43
CA MET A 298 15.30 -12.02 -11.60
C MET A 298 15.81 -12.57 -10.28
N ASN A 299 16.42 -11.72 -9.45
CA ASN A 299 16.90 -12.13 -8.12
C ASN A 299 15.75 -12.66 -7.24
N SER A 300 14.60 -12.00 -7.28
CA SER A 300 13.43 -12.38 -6.48
C SER A 300 12.80 -13.70 -6.96
N LEU A 301 12.77 -13.95 -8.28
CA LEU A 301 12.31 -15.22 -8.86
C LEU A 301 13.23 -16.39 -8.48
N VAL A 302 14.55 -16.17 -8.46
CA VAL A 302 15.52 -17.19 -8.01
C VAL A 302 15.24 -17.60 -6.55
N ILE A 303 14.99 -16.62 -5.67
CA ILE A 303 14.67 -16.90 -4.26
C ILE A 303 13.37 -17.72 -4.15
N VAL A 304 12.32 -17.37 -4.90
CA VAL A 304 11.06 -18.13 -4.92
C VAL A 304 11.30 -19.57 -5.38
N VAL A 305 11.94 -19.78 -6.53
CA VAL A 305 12.19 -21.13 -7.06
C VAL A 305 13.00 -21.98 -6.08
N PHE A 306 14.00 -21.37 -5.42
CA PHE A 306 14.78 -22.03 -4.40
C PHE A 306 13.93 -22.45 -3.18
N LEU A 307 13.05 -21.56 -2.68
CA LEU A 307 12.17 -21.85 -1.55
C LEU A 307 11.10 -22.90 -1.89
N SER A 308 10.46 -22.78 -3.05
CA SER A 308 9.51 -23.78 -3.56
C SER A 308 10.19 -25.14 -3.72
N GLY A 309 11.42 -25.17 -4.25
CA GLY A 309 12.22 -26.37 -4.41
C GLY A 309 12.58 -27.02 -3.06
N MET A 310 13.01 -26.23 -2.08
CA MET A 310 13.29 -26.71 -0.73
C MET A 310 12.04 -27.27 -0.06
N LEU A 311 10.90 -26.57 -0.15
CA LEU A 311 9.61 -27.06 0.36
C LEU A 311 9.18 -28.36 -0.30
N ALA A 312 9.31 -28.46 -1.63
CA ALA A 312 9.00 -29.67 -2.38
C ALA A 312 9.90 -30.84 -1.94
N VAL A 313 11.21 -30.64 -1.77
CA VAL A 313 12.13 -31.67 -1.26
C VAL A 313 11.75 -32.10 0.15
N ILE A 314 11.41 -31.17 1.03
CA ILE A 314 10.96 -31.50 2.40
C ILE A 314 9.68 -32.33 2.34
N MET A 315 8.67 -31.91 1.57
CA MET A 315 7.43 -32.68 1.40
C MET A 315 7.68 -34.05 0.79
N LEU A 316 8.48 -34.16 -0.27
CA LEU A 316 8.78 -35.42 -0.94
C LEU A 316 9.58 -36.36 -0.04
N ARG A 317 10.63 -35.87 0.65
CA ARG A 317 11.41 -36.67 1.60
C ARG A 317 10.57 -37.12 2.79
N THR A 318 9.70 -36.27 3.31
CA THR A 318 8.84 -36.61 4.45
C THR A 318 7.74 -37.58 4.05
N LEU A 319 7.12 -37.40 2.88
CA LEU A 319 6.17 -38.36 2.32
C LEU A 319 6.81 -39.72 2.04
N HIS A 320 8.00 -39.76 1.41
CA HIS A 320 8.71 -41.00 1.15
C HIS A 320 9.16 -41.70 2.44
N LYS A 321 9.70 -40.94 3.40
CA LYS A 321 10.10 -41.48 4.71
C LYS A 321 8.90 -41.98 5.51
N ASP A 322 7.75 -41.31 5.38
CA ASP A 322 6.50 -41.78 5.99
C ASP A 322 6.00 -43.06 5.30
N ILE A 323 5.91 -43.10 3.96
CA ILE A 323 5.46 -44.28 3.19
C ILE A 323 6.36 -45.50 3.41
N ALA A 324 7.68 -45.31 3.39
CA ALA A 324 8.67 -46.37 3.63
C ALA A 324 8.60 -46.93 5.06
N ARG A 325 8.00 -46.20 6.00
CA ARG A 325 7.78 -46.67 7.39
C ARG A 325 6.48 -47.46 7.57
N TYR A 326 5.58 -47.44 6.57
CA TYR A 326 4.29 -48.15 6.58
C TYR A 326 4.30 -49.48 5.80
N ASN A 327 5.26 -49.73 4.93
CA ASN A 327 5.46 -51.04 4.28
C ASN A 327 6.72 -51.71 4.87
N PRO A 328 6.73 -52.97 5.36
CA PRO A 328 5.65 -53.87 5.77
C PRO A 328 5.89 -54.57 7.16
N VAL A 329 4.87 -55.31 7.63
CA VAL A 329 4.85 -56.36 8.69
C VAL A 329 5.16 -55.97 10.16
N ASP A 330 4.12 -55.64 10.92
CA ASP A 330 3.74 -56.40 12.14
C ASP A 330 2.39 -55.92 12.67
N ILE A 331 1.42 -56.82 12.63
CA ILE A 331 0.00 -56.66 12.99
C ILE A 331 -0.20 -56.80 14.53
N LEU A 332 0.86 -56.63 15.34
CA LEU A 332 0.81 -56.87 16.80
C LEU A 332 1.40 -55.74 17.66
N ALA A 333 1.29 -54.49 17.22
CA ALA A 333 1.56 -53.35 18.10
C ALA A 333 0.61 -52.18 17.80
N ASP A 334 -0.59 -52.22 18.39
CA ASP A 334 -1.47 -51.06 18.61
C ASP A 334 -0.86 -50.03 19.61
N ALA A 335 0.47 -49.89 19.61
CA ALA A 335 1.24 -48.98 20.45
C ALA A 335 2.38 -48.31 19.66
N LYS A 336 2.21 -48.07 18.35
CA LYS A 336 3.11 -47.13 17.65
C LYS A 336 2.75 -45.71 18.08
N GLU A 337 3.47 -45.20 19.07
CA GLU A 337 3.45 -43.77 19.42
C GLU A 337 3.61 -42.94 18.13
N GLU A 338 2.58 -42.18 17.77
CA GLU A 338 2.66 -41.25 16.65
C GLU A 338 3.71 -40.18 17.00
N PHE A 339 4.79 -40.06 16.24
CA PHE A 339 5.87 -39.08 16.51
C PHE A 339 5.73 -37.80 15.67
N GLY A 340 6.16 -36.66 16.22
CA GLY A 340 6.24 -35.38 15.51
C GLY A 340 4.87 -34.77 15.21
N TRP A 341 4.63 -34.32 13.97
CA TRP A 341 3.39 -33.62 13.63
C TRP A 341 2.14 -34.50 13.80
N LYS A 342 2.22 -35.81 13.57
CA LYS A 342 1.10 -36.74 13.78
C LYS A 342 0.73 -36.86 15.27
N ALA A 343 1.73 -36.77 16.15
CA ALA A 343 1.60 -36.87 17.61
C ALA A 343 0.64 -35.82 18.20
N VAL A 344 0.52 -34.67 17.53
CA VAL A 344 -0.19 -33.50 18.03
C VAL A 344 -1.58 -33.33 17.41
N HIS A 345 -2.06 -34.32 16.65
CA HIS A 345 -3.35 -34.25 15.96
C HIS A 345 -4.54 -33.89 16.88
N GLY A 346 -4.46 -34.27 18.16
CA GLY A 346 -5.46 -33.97 19.19
C GLY A 346 -5.35 -32.59 19.85
N ASP A 347 -4.32 -31.78 19.59
CA ASP A 347 -4.15 -30.46 20.23
C ASP A 347 -3.94 -29.30 19.23
N VAL A 348 -3.71 -29.61 17.95
CA VAL A 348 -3.40 -28.63 16.88
C VAL A 348 -4.47 -27.55 16.68
N PHE A 349 -5.76 -27.90 16.83
CA PHE A 349 -6.88 -26.98 16.61
C PHE A 349 -7.41 -26.33 17.89
N ARG A 350 -6.66 -26.41 19.00
CA ARG A 350 -7.04 -25.73 20.25
C ARG A 350 -7.13 -24.22 20.00
N PRO A 351 -8.16 -23.53 20.53
CA PRO A 351 -8.31 -22.09 20.33
C PRO A 351 -7.08 -21.33 20.83
N PRO A 352 -6.61 -20.31 20.08
CA PRO A 352 -5.45 -19.53 20.48
C PRO A 352 -5.74 -18.66 21.71
N ARG A 353 -4.71 -18.39 22.52
CA ARG A 353 -4.76 -17.34 23.54
C ARG A 353 -5.13 -16.01 22.87
N ASN A 354 -6.04 -15.22 23.44
CA ASN A 354 -6.50 -13.95 22.86
C ASN A 354 -6.99 -14.06 21.40
N GLY A 355 -7.76 -15.12 21.08
CA GLY A 355 -8.26 -15.35 19.71
C GLY A 355 -9.08 -14.22 19.09
N MET A 356 -9.67 -13.33 19.91
CA MET A 356 -10.36 -12.12 19.43
C MET A 356 -9.41 -11.18 18.70
N LEU A 357 -8.25 -10.85 19.30
CA LEU A 357 -7.28 -9.93 18.70
C LEU A 357 -6.70 -10.50 17.40
N LEU A 358 -6.40 -11.80 17.38
CA LEU A 358 -5.90 -12.48 16.18
C LEU A 358 -6.92 -12.42 15.04
N ALA A 359 -8.20 -12.70 15.33
CA ALA A 359 -9.27 -12.63 14.33
C ALA A 359 -9.44 -11.21 13.76
N VAL A 360 -9.36 -10.20 14.63
CA VAL A 360 -9.41 -8.77 14.24
C VAL A 360 -8.25 -8.38 13.34
N LEU A 361 -7.02 -8.77 13.70
CA LEU A 361 -5.81 -8.46 12.91
C LEU A 361 -5.83 -9.16 11.55
N VAL A 362 -6.24 -10.43 11.51
CA VAL A 362 -6.37 -11.20 10.25
C VAL A 362 -7.44 -10.59 9.35
N GLY A 363 -8.59 -10.18 9.90
CA GLY A 363 -9.66 -9.51 9.16
C GLY A 363 -9.22 -8.18 8.56
N ASN A 364 -8.60 -7.31 9.36
CA ASN A 364 -8.05 -6.03 8.88
C ASN A 364 -6.92 -6.22 7.85
N GLY A 365 -6.04 -7.21 8.07
CA GLY A 365 -4.99 -7.55 7.11
C GLY A 365 -5.56 -8.05 5.78
N ALA A 366 -6.67 -8.80 5.80
CA ALA A 366 -7.34 -9.24 4.59
C ALA A 366 -8.02 -8.09 3.82
N GLN A 367 -8.55 -7.08 4.52
CA GLN A 367 -9.08 -5.86 3.90
C GLN A 367 -7.98 -5.09 3.17
N VAL A 368 -6.85 -4.83 3.84
CA VAL A 368 -5.71 -4.11 3.24
C VAL A 368 -5.11 -4.93 2.09
N PHE A 369 -5.05 -6.26 2.21
CA PHE A 369 -4.65 -7.16 1.14
C PHE A 369 -5.54 -7.01 -0.10
N CYS A 370 -6.87 -7.14 0.05
CA CYS A 370 -7.81 -7.01 -1.06
C CYS A 370 -7.76 -5.62 -1.69
N MET A 371 -7.66 -4.57 -0.87
CA MET A 371 -7.51 -3.18 -1.34
C MET A 371 -6.25 -3.05 -2.21
N THR A 372 -5.09 -3.46 -1.68
CA THR A 372 -3.80 -3.36 -2.39
C THR A 372 -3.83 -4.16 -3.69
N LEU A 373 -4.35 -5.38 -3.67
CA LEU A 373 -4.46 -6.23 -4.86
C LEU A 373 -5.33 -5.59 -5.94
N ILE A 374 -6.53 -5.11 -5.58
CA ILE A 374 -7.47 -4.51 -6.53
C ILE A 374 -6.89 -3.20 -7.10
N THR A 375 -6.31 -2.34 -6.25
CA THR A 375 -5.66 -1.09 -6.70
C THR A 375 -4.51 -1.37 -7.66
N LEU A 376 -3.65 -2.36 -7.37
CA LEU A 376 -2.54 -2.70 -8.27
C LEU A 376 -3.01 -3.32 -9.59
N VAL A 377 -4.08 -4.12 -9.60
CA VAL A 377 -4.67 -4.64 -10.85
C VAL A 377 -5.19 -3.50 -11.71
N ILE A 378 -5.93 -2.55 -11.13
CA ILE A 378 -6.44 -1.38 -11.87
C ILE A 378 -5.29 -0.50 -12.37
N ALA A 379 -4.22 -0.35 -11.57
CA ALA A 379 -3.02 0.36 -11.99
C ALA A 379 -2.31 -0.35 -13.16
N CYS A 380 -2.22 -1.68 -13.11
CA CYS A 380 -1.62 -2.48 -14.17
C CYS A 380 -2.42 -2.46 -15.48
N LEU A 381 -3.75 -2.31 -15.41
CA LEU A 381 -4.61 -2.14 -16.59
C LEU A 381 -4.49 -0.75 -17.25
N GLY A 382 -3.65 0.14 -16.70
CA GLY A 382 -3.39 1.47 -17.26
C GLY A 382 -4.49 2.51 -17.01
N SER A 383 -5.55 2.15 -16.28
CA SER A 383 -6.67 3.07 -15.98
C SER A 383 -6.27 4.18 -15.00
N LEU A 384 -5.25 3.95 -14.17
CA LEU A 384 -4.67 4.96 -13.28
C LEU A 384 -3.44 5.57 -13.97
N SER A 385 -3.68 6.32 -15.04
CA SER A 385 -2.63 7.10 -15.70
C SER A 385 -2.09 8.19 -14.76
N PRO A 386 -0.77 8.47 -14.75
CA PRO A 386 -0.18 9.62 -14.07
C PRO A 386 -0.81 10.96 -14.43
N ALA A 387 -1.50 11.03 -15.58
CA ALA A 387 -2.27 12.20 -15.99
C ALA A 387 -3.35 12.57 -14.95
N ASN A 388 -3.99 11.59 -14.31
CA ASN A 388 -4.98 11.86 -13.27
C ASN A 388 -4.32 11.87 -11.89
N ARG A 389 -3.83 13.05 -11.51
CA ARG A 389 -3.13 13.29 -10.23
C ARG A 389 -4.01 12.93 -9.03
N GLY A 390 -3.43 12.26 -8.04
CA GLY A 390 -4.14 11.80 -6.84
C GLY A 390 -5.17 10.68 -7.06
N ALA A 391 -5.39 10.21 -8.31
CA ALA A 391 -6.38 9.17 -8.59
C ALA A 391 -6.06 7.84 -7.92
N LEU A 392 -4.78 7.46 -7.85
CA LEU A 392 -4.35 6.23 -7.16
C LEU A 392 -4.76 6.25 -5.68
N MET A 393 -4.49 7.36 -4.98
CA MET A 393 -4.84 7.50 -3.56
C MET A 393 -6.35 7.59 -3.35
N LYS A 394 -7.06 8.37 -4.18
CA LYS A 394 -8.52 8.40 -4.16
C LYS A 394 -9.11 7.00 -4.32
N CYS A 395 -8.62 6.24 -5.30
CA CYS A 395 -9.04 4.86 -5.56
C CYS A 395 -8.74 3.95 -4.36
N ALA A 396 -7.53 4.01 -3.80
CA ALA A 396 -7.15 3.23 -2.62
C ALA A 396 -8.04 3.54 -1.40
N LEU A 397 -8.31 4.82 -1.11
CA LEU A 397 -9.18 5.23 0.01
C LEU A 397 -10.63 4.76 -0.18
N VAL A 398 -11.20 4.93 -1.38
CA VAL A 398 -12.56 4.47 -1.68
C VAL A 398 -12.65 2.95 -1.59
N LEU A 399 -11.67 2.22 -2.17
CA LEU A 399 -11.61 0.77 -2.07
C LEU A 399 -11.46 0.30 -0.63
N TYR A 400 -10.65 0.98 0.18
CA TYR A 400 -10.51 0.66 1.60
C TYR A 400 -11.84 0.73 2.34
N VAL A 401 -12.60 1.81 2.14
CA VAL A 401 -13.94 2.01 2.73
C VAL A 401 -14.94 0.96 2.24
N CYS A 402 -14.98 0.67 0.94
CA CYS A 402 -15.88 -0.30 0.34
C CYS A 402 -15.53 -1.76 0.70
N LEU A 403 -14.26 -2.06 1.01
CA LEU A 403 -13.79 -3.40 1.37
C LEU A 403 -13.87 -3.69 2.88
N GLY A 404 -14.64 -2.90 3.64
CA GLY A 404 -14.96 -3.21 5.04
C GLY A 404 -15.70 -4.55 5.22
N THR A 405 -16.49 -4.97 4.22
CA THR A 405 -17.26 -6.23 4.27
C THR A 405 -16.35 -7.48 4.42
N PRO A 406 -15.32 -7.69 3.57
CA PRO A 406 -14.32 -8.75 3.77
C PRO A 406 -13.69 -8.76 5.17
N ALA A 407 -13.35 -7.59 5.71
CA ALA A 407 -12.72 -7.47 7.02
C ALA A 407 -13.60 -8.04 8.13
N GLY A 408 -14.86 -7.59 8.17
CA GLY A 408 -15.86 -8.06 9.12
C GLY A 408 -16.15 -9.55 8.96
N TYR A 409 -16.32 -10.02 7.72
CA TYR A 409 -16.64 -11.42 7.43
C TYR A 409 -15.54 -12.39 7.87
N ILE A 410 -14.27 -12.10 7.55
CA ILE A 410 -13.13 -12.96 7.89
C ILE A 410 -12.90 -12.95 9.41
N SER A 411 -12.90 -11.76 10.04
CA SER A 411 -12.75 -11.63 11.49
C SER A 411 -13.83 -12.41 12.25
N ALA A 412 -15.11 -12.19 11.91
CA ALA A 412 -16.24 -12.88 12.51
C ALA A 412 -16.17 -14.40 12.38
N ARG A 413 -15.83 -14.88 11.18
CA ARG A 413 -15.80 -16.32 10.89
C ARG A 413 -14.65 -17.00 11.63
N MET A 414 -13.47 -16.37 11.71
CA MET A 414 -12.34 -16.90 12.47
C MET A 414 -12.63 -16.91 13.97
N TYR A 415 -13.19 -15.83 14.52
CA TYR A 415 -13.55 -15.76 15.93
C TYR A 415 -14.58 -16.83 16.32
N LYS A 416 -15.58 -17.07 15.47
CA LYS A 416 -16.55 -18.15 15.67
C LYS A 416 -15.89 -19.53 15.62
N THR A 417 -14.92 -19.75 14.72
CA THR A 417 -14.13 -20.99 14.67
C THR A 417 -13.31 -21.20 15.94
N PHE A 418 -12.88 -20.14 16.63
CA PHE A 418 -12.21 -20.25 17.93
C PHE A 418 -13.15 -20.53 19.12
N GLY A 419 -14.46 -20.69 18.88
CA GLY A 419 -15.47 -20.86 19.94
C GLY A 419 -15.89 -19.57 20.61
N GLY A 420 -15.63 -18.41 19.99
CA GLY A 420 -16.02 -17.11 20.53
C GLY A 420 -17.49 -16.78 20.27
N GLU A 421 -18.23 -16.41 21.32
CA GLU A 421 -19.67 -16.06 21.25
C GLU A 421 -19.92 -14.55 21.19
N GLN A 422 -18.98 -13.74 21.69
CA GLN A 422 -19.12 -12.27 21.81
C GLN A 422 -18.87 -11.55 20.48
N TRP A 423 -19.74 -11.82 19.50
CA TRP A 423 -19.58 -11.30 18.14
C TRP A 423 -19.61 -9.77 18.06
N LYS A 424 -20.45 -9.10 18.86
CA LYS A 424 -20.55 -7.63 18.87
C LYS A 424 -19.23 -6.96 19.24
N SER A 425 -18.54 -7.46 20.27
CA SER A 425 -17.23 -6.96 20.70
C SER A 425 -16.18 -7.14 19.60
N ASN A 426 -16.16 -8.33 18.98
CA ASN A 426 -15.24 -8.62 17.88
C ASN A 426 -15.41 -7.64 16.69
N VAL A 427 -16.65 -7.28 16.36
CA VAL A 427 -16.95 -6.36 15.26
C VAL A 427 -16.55 -4.93 15.59
N ILE A 428 -16.89 -4.44 16.79
CA ILE A 428 -16.46 -3.11 17.26
C ILE A 428 -14.93 -3.02 17.22
N LEU A 429 -14.24 -4.03 17.74
CA LEU A 429 -12.78 -4.05 17.73
C LEU A 429 -12.23 -4.12 16.29
N THR A 430 -12.88 -4.86 15.39
CA THR A 430 -12.49 -4.91 13.96
C THR A 430 -12.63 -3.54 13.28
N ALA A 431 -13.73 -2.82 13.54
CA ALA A 431 -14.04 -1.54 12.90
C ALA A 431 -13.21 -0.36 13.42
N PHE A 432 -12.80 -0.40 14.69
CA PHE A 432 -12.15 0.74 15.35
C PHE A 432 -10.67 0.57 15.66
N PHE A 433 -10.17 -0.64 15.88
CA PHE A 433 -8.80 -0.83 16.36
C PHE A 433 -7.74 -0.39 15.35
N CYS A 434 -7.67 -1.05 14.19
CA CYS A 434 -6.65 -0.71 13.17
C CYS A 434 -6.92 0.67 12.52
N PRO A 435 -8.15 1.00 12.07
CA PRO A 435 -8.40 2.32 11.47
C PRO A 435 -8.20 3.46 12.47
N GLY A 436 -8.57 3.27 13.74
CA GLY A 436 -8.40 4.27 14.79
C GLY A 436 -6.94 4.49 15.17
N LEU A 437 -6.11 3.45 15.18
CA LEU A 437 -4.66 3.60 15.37
C LEU A 437 -4.03 4.40 14.22
N VAL A 438 -4.37 4.07 12.97
CA VAL A 438 -3.86 4.79 11.79
C VAL A 438 -4.34 6.25 11.78
N PHE A 439 -5.62 6.49 12.03
CA PHE A 439 -6.19 7.83 12.09
C PHE A 439 -5.61 8.65 13.25
N GLY A 440 -5.39 8.05 14.42
CA GLY A 440 -4.80 8.72 15.57
C GLY A 440 -3.37 9.20 15.29
N VAL A 441 -2.53 8.36 14.70
CA VAL A 441 -1.17 8.75 14.28
C VAL A 441 -1.24 9.81 13.19
N PHE A 442 -2.09 9.62 12.16
CA PHE A 442 -2.28 10.60 11.09
C PHE A 442 -2.73 11.97 11.62
N PHE A 443 -3.68 12.01 12.55
CA PHE A 443 -4.16 13.25 13.17
C PHE A 443 -3.06 13.95 13.96
N MET A 444 -2.25 13.21 14.74
CA MET A 444 -1.10 13.76 15.46
C MET A 444 -0.08 14.40 14.49
N LEU A 445 0.24 13.72 13.39
CA LEU A 445 1.15 14.27 12.36
C LEU A 445 0.55 15.52 11.71
N ASN A 446 -0.76 15.53 11.47
CA ASN A 446 -1.43 16.69 10.89
C ASN A 446 -1.44 17.92 11.82
N LEU A 447 -1.54 17.73 13.14
CA LEU A 447 -1.39 18.82 14.11
C LEU A 447 -0.02 19.50 13.99
N VAL A 448 1.05 18.72 13.75
CA VAL A 448 2.40 19.25 13.55
C VAL A 448 2.48 20.06 12.25
N PHE A 449 1.86 19.60 11.16
CA PHE A 449 1.79 20.37 9.92
C PHE A 449 1.04 21.69 10.08
N TRP A 450 -0.09 21.70 10.79
CA TRP A 450 -0.81 22.95 11.09
C TRP A 450 0.03 23.91 11.94
N SER A 451 0.74 23.40 12.96
CA SER A 451 1.64 24.22 13.79
C SER A 451 2.76 24.88 12.98
N LYS A 452 3.14 24.30 11.84
CA LYS A 452 4.22 24.81 10.97
C LYS A 452 3.72 25.55 9.72
N GLY A 453 2.40 25.69 9.54
CA GLY A 453 1.84 26.34 8.35
C GLY A 453 2.19 25.63 7.04
N SER A 454 2.36 24.31 7.06
CA SER A 454 2.78 23.56 5.87
C SER A 454 1.61 23.27 4.93
N SER A 455 1.85 23.28 3.61
CA SER A 455 0.84 22.95 2.59
C SER A 455 0.38 21.49 2.62
N ALA A 456 1.21 20.60 3.18
CA ALA A 456 0.86 19.21 3.44
C ALA A 456 -0.18 19.05 4.55
N ALA A 457 -0.51 20.11 5.29
CA ALA A 457 -1.58 20.08 6.27
C ALA A 457 -2.92 19.81 5.58
N VAL A 458 -3.55 18.72 5.98
CA VAL A 458 -4.88 18.34 5.51
C VAL A 458 -5.91 19.25 6.20
N PRO A 459 -6.75 19.97 5.45
CA PRO A 459 -7.68 20.94 6.03
C PRO A 459 -8.74 20.25 6.90
N PHE A 460 -9.24 20.96 7.90
CA PHE A 460 -10.21 20.43 8.87
C PHE A 460 -11.44 19.80 8.18
N SER A 461 -11.95 20.44 7.12
CA SER A 461 -13.07 19.93 6.32
C SER A 461 -12.83 18.51 5.79
N THR A 462 -11.64 18.24 5.25
CA THR A 462 -11.31 16.90 4.75
C THR A 462 -11.13 15.86 5.85
N ILE A 463 -10.67 16.24 7.04
CA ILE A 463 -10.61 15.31 8.18
C ILE A 463 -12.03 14.92 8.60
N VAL A 464 -12.95 15.88 8.68
CA VAL A 464 -14.37 15.60 8.95
C VAL A 464 -14.97 14.70 7.86
N ALA A 465 -14.64 14.93 6.59
CA ALA A 465 -15.07 14.06 5.49
C ALA A 465 -14.52 12.62 5.61
N LEU A 466 -13.24 12.45 5.97
CA LEU A 466 -12.65 11.12 6.22
C LEU A 466 -13.30 10.41 7.40
N LEU A 467 -13.61 11.14 8.48
CA LEU A 467 -14.37 10.61 9.61
C LEU A 467 -15.79 10.20 9.19
N ALA A 468 -16.46 11.01 8.37
CA ALA A 468 -17.79 10.67 7.84
C ALA A 468 -17.76 9.42 6.96
N PHE A 469 -16.72 9.21 6.13
CA PHE A 469 -16.55 7.97 5.38
C PHE A 469 -16.28 6.76 6.28
N TRP A 470 -15.50 6.95 7.34
CA TRP A 470 -15.19 5.88 8.30
C TRP A 470 -16.42 5.46 9.12
N PHE A 471 -17.09 6.40 9.79
CA PHE A 471 -18.26 6.09 10.62
C PHE A 471 -19.54 5.84 9.80
N GLY A 472 -19.71 6.54 8.67
CA GLY A 472 -20.93 6.47 7.85
C GLY A 472 -20.98 5.30 6.88
N ILE A 473 -19.84 4.85 6.35
CA ILE A 473 -19.79 3.78 5.34
C ILE A 473 -18.97 2.59 5.84
N ALA A 474 -17.70 2.79 6.18
CA ALA A 474 -16.79 1.69 6.48
C ALA A 474 -17.24 0.87 7.70
N ALA A 475 -17.59 1.52 8.81
CA ALA A 475 -18.05 0.83 10.02
C ALA A 475 -19.33 0.02 9.74
N PRO A 476 -20.45 0.56 9.21
CA PRO A 476 -21.63 -0.24 8.87
C PRO A 476 -21.35 -1.42 7.93
N LEU A 477 -20.47 -1.25 6.94
CA LEU A 477 -20.07 -2.35 6.05
C LEU A 477 -19.33 -3.47 6.78
N THR A 478 -18.42 -3.13 7.71
CA THR A 478 -17.76 -4.14 8.55
C THR A 478 -18.77 -4.89 9.43
N PHE A 479 -19.77 -4.20 9.97
CA PHE A 479 -20.87 -4.83 10.72
C PHE A 479 -21.69 -5.78 9.84
N ALA A 480 -22.05 -5.36 8.63
CA ALA A 480 -22.77 -6.19 7.67
C ALA A 480 -21.97 -7.45 7.31
N GLY A 481 -20.68 -7.29 6.98
CA GLY A 481 -19.78 -8.41 6.68
C GLY A 481 -19.66 -9.40 7.84
N ALA A 482 -19.52 -8.88 9.06
CA ALA A 482 -19.43 -9.70 10.24
C ALA A 482 -20.74 -10.44 10.58
N TYR A 483 -21.90 -9.80 10.41
CA TYR A 483 -23.19 -10.46 10.58
C TYR A 483 -23.33 -11.68 9.65
N PHE A 484 -22.96 -11.54 8.37
CA PHE A 484 -22.93 -12.66 7.43
C PHE A 484 -21.87 -13.71 7.81
N GLY A 485 -20.72 -13.28 8.33
CA GLY A 485 -19.65 -14.16 8.82
C GLY A 485 -20.12 -15.04 9.99
N PHE A 486 -20.77 -14.45 11.00
CA PHE A 486 -21.29 -15.18 12.16
C PHE A 486 -22.49 -16.07 11.83
N LYS A 487 -23.32 -15.69 10.86
CA LYS A 487 -24.45 -16.53 10.44
C LYS A 487 -23.99 -17.83 9.75
N LYS A 488 -22.81 -17.81 9.13
CA LYS A 488 -22.24 -19.00 8.49
C LYS A 488 -21.78 -20.03 9.53
N ARG A 489 -21.77 -21.31 9.14
CA ARG A 489 -21.26 -22.39 9.99
C ARG A 489 -19.78 -22.16 10.30
N PRO A 490 -19.33 -22.46 11.53
CA PRO A 490 -17.91 -22.43 11.85
C PRO A 490 -17.15 -23.37 10.91
N ILE A 491 -15.88 -23.04 10.64
CA ILE A 491 -15.01 -23.94 9.88
C ILE A 491 -14.77 -25.19 10.74
N GLU A 492 -15.27 -26.33 10.30
CA GLU A 492 -15.12 -27.60 11.01
C GLU A 492 -13.65 -28.03 11.00
N HIS A 493 -13.12 -28.32 12.18
CA HIS A 493 -11.76 -28.83 12.32
C HIS A 493 -11.73 -30.32 11.93
N PRO A 494 -10.69 -30.77 11.21
CA PRO A 494 -10.60 -32.16 10.78
C PRO A 494 -10.39 -33.14 11.93
N THR A 495 -9.89 -32.68 13.08
CA THR A 495 -9.68 -33.48 14.29
C THR A 495 -10.33 -32.83 15.50
N ARG A 496 -10.89 -33.66 16.38
CA ARG A 496 -11.43 -33.22 17.68
C ARG A 496 -10.26 -32.98 18.65
N THR A 497 -10.36 -31.93 19.47
CA THR A 497 -9.34 -31.63 20.47
C THR A 497 -9.48 -32.47 21.73
N ASN A 498 -8.35 -32.91 22.29
CA ASN A 498 -8.27 -33.58 23.59
C ASN A 498 -8.59 -32.61 24.75
N GLN A 499 -9.12 -33.16 25.84
CA GLN A 499 -9.47 -32.35 27.03
C GLN A 499 -8.22 -31.81 27.73
N THR A 500 -7.22 -32.65 27.94
CA THR A 500 -5.95 -32.28 28.57
C THR A 500 -4.89 -31.91 27.52
N PRO A 501 -4.22 -30.74 27.64
CA PRO A 501 -3.16 -30.37 26.73
C PRO A 501 -1.93 -31.26 26.92
N ARG A 502 -1.36 -31.77 25.82
CA ARG A 502 -0.09 -32.50 25.85
C ARG A 502 1.08 -31.61 26.30
N GLN A 503 2.01 -32.18 27.06
CA GLN A 503 3.25 -31.49 27.44
C GLN A 503 4.16 -31.32 26.22
N ILE A 504 4.71 -30.11 26.07
CA ILE A 504 5.59 -29.76 24.95
C ILE A 504 7.04 -30.08 25.36
N PRO A 505 7.82 -30.81 24.54
CA PRO A 505 9.21 -31.14 24.86
C PRO A 505 10.10 -29.88 24.92
N THR A 506 11.21 -29.96 25.66
CA THR A 506 12.17 -28.86 25.84
C THR A 506 12.97 -28.56 24.56
N TRP A 507 13.21 -27.28 24.28
CA TRP A 507 13.63 -26.79 22.96
C TRP A 507 15.14 -26.80 22.70
N SER A 508 15.51 -26.95 21.42
CA SER A 508 16.79 -26.51 20.86
C SER A 508 16.74 -25.01 20.49
N LEU A 509 17.89 -24.34 20.34
CA LEU A 509 17.95 -22.89 20.11
C LEU A 509 17.06 -22.41 18.94
N PHE A 510 17.01 -23.16 17.84
CA PHE A 510 16.24 -22.84 16.64
C PHE A 510 14.73 -23.14 16.73
N THR A 511 14.29 -23.96 17.69
CA THR A 511 12.85 -24.24 17.91
C THR A 511 12.20 -23.24 18.87
N ARG A 512 12.99 -22.34 19.47
CA ARG A 512 12.49 -21.22 20.27
C ARG A 512 11.66 -20.26 19.40
N PRO A 513 10.61 -19.62 19.97
CA PRO A 513 9.69 -18.76 19.23
C PRO A 513 10.37 -17.56 18.58
N LEU A 514 11.29 -16.88 19.29
CA LEU A 514 11.88 -15.64 18.80
C LEU A 514 12.82 -15.85 17.60
N PRO A 515 13.82 -16.76 17.64
CA PRO A 515 14.70 -16.98 16.49
C PRO A 515 13.97 -17.45 15.23
N GLY A 516 12.93 -18.29 15.38
CA GLY A 516 12.13 -18.78 14.26
C GLY A 516 11.33 -17.66 13.58
N ILE A 517 10.73 -16.75 14.35
CA ILE A 517 9.99 -15.59 13.82
C ILE A 517 10.94 -14.65 13.07
N VAL A 518 12.11 -14.36 13.65
CA VAL A 518 13.12 -13.46 13.06
C VAL A 518 13.62 -14.01 11.72
N MET A 519 13.92 -15.31 11.66
CA MET A 519 14.42 -15.95 10.44
C MET A 519 13.38 -15.96 9.31
N GLY A 520 12.10 -16.17 9.64
CA GLY A 520 11.03 -16.24 8.65
C GLY A 520 10.77 -14.94 7.89
N GLY A 521 11.02 -13.78 8.51
CA GLY A 521 10.84 -12.47 7.88
C GLY A 521 11.97 -12.03 6.95
N VAL A 522 13.15 -12.67 7.01
CA VAL A 522 14.32 -12.28 6.19
C VAL A 522 14.07 -12.58 4.71
N LEU A 523 13.47 -13.74 4.42
CA LEU A 523 13.27 -14.21 3.05
C LEU A 523 12.30 -13.31 2.27
N PRO A 524 11.09 -12.98 2.77
CA PRO A 524 10.20 -12.05 2.07
C PRO A 524 10.80 -10.65 1.93
N PHE A 525 11.59 -10.19 2.92
CA PHE A 525 12.29 -8.90 2.84
C PHE A 525 13.31 -8.87 1.69
N GLY A 526 14.10 -9.95 1.52
CA GLY A 526 15.07 -10.09 0.44
C GLY A 526 14.45 -10.00 -0.96
N CYS A 527 13.19 -10.41 -1.13
CA CYS A 527 12.48 -10.31 -2.41
C CYS A 527 11.92 -8.92 -2.71
N ILE A 528 11.81 -8.02 -1.72
CA ILE A 528 11.18 -6.71 -1.92
C ILE A 528 12.14 -5.53 -1.75
N TYR A 529 13.34 -5.72 -1.18
CA TYR A 529 14.20 -4.59 -0.76
C TYR A 529 14.57 -3.62 -1.89
N ILE A 530 14.86 -4.13 -3.10
CA ILE A 530 15.20 -3.27 -4.24
C ILE A 530 13.98 -2.48 -4.69
N GLN A 531 12.80 -3.11 -4.75
CA GLN A 531 11.58 -2.42 -5.12
C GLN A 531 11.18 -1.38 -4.07
N LEU A 532 11.41 -1.68 -2.79
CA LEU A 532 11.20 -0.75 -1.68
C LEU A 532 12.08 0.50 -1.81
N PHE A 533 13.33 0.38 -2.29
CA PHE A 533 14.17 1.53 -2.59
C PHE A 533 13.51 2.50 -3.58
N PHE A 534 12.99 2.00 -4.69
CA PHE A 534 12.33 2.84 -5.70
C PHE A 534 11.03 3.46 -5.18
N ILE A 535 10.25 2.72 -4.38
CA ILE A 535 9.05 3.24 -3.74
C ILE A 535 9.39 4.37 -2.76
N LEU A 536 10.40 4.19 -1.91
CA LEU A 536 10.86 5.22 -0.99
C LEU A 536 11.38 6.45 -1.73
N ASN A 537 12.12 6.27 -2.83
CA ASN A 537 12.58 7.40 -3.63
C ASN A 537 11.41 8.17 -4.26
N SER A 538 10.39 7.47 -4.74
CA SER A 538 9.21 8.12 -5.32
C SER A 538 8.42 8.91 -4.28
N ILE A 539 8.26 8.38 -3.06
CA ILE A 539 7.52 9.05 -1.97
C ILE A 539 8.29 10.27 -1.45
N TRP A 540 9.59 10.14 -1.18
CA TRP A 540 10.38 11.16 -0.48
C TRP A 540 11.08 12.16 -1.40
N PHE A 541 11.54 11.75 -2.59
CA PHE A 541 12.13 12.66 -3.58
C PHE A 541 11.13 13.09 -4.66
N HIS A 542 9.85 12.70 -4.54
CA HIS A 542 8.78 13.06 -5.47
C HIS A 542 9.06 12.71 -6.95
N GLN A 543 9.87 11.69 -7.19
CA GLN A 543 10.15 11.19 -8.53
C GLN A 543 8.96 10.39 -9.06
N ILE A 544 8.61 10.60 -10.33
CA ILE A 544 7.51 9.88 -10.99
C ILE A 544 7.88 8.41 -11.15
N TYR A 545 7.16 7.52 -10.46
CA TYR A 545 7.31 6.07 -10.61
C TYR A 545 6.16 5.51 -11.47
N TYR A 546 6.49 5.01 -12.66
CA TYR A 546 5.49 4.58 -13.66
C TYR A 546 5.39 3.06 -13.84
N MET A 547 6.34 2.28 -13.30
CA MET A 547 6.40 0.83 -13.55
C MET A 547 5.46 0.03 -12.63
N PHE A 548 4.17 0.37 -12.61
CA PHE A 548 3.14 -0.30 -11.79
C PHE A 548 3.03 -1.81 -12.07
N GLY A 549 3.27 -2.23 -13.32
CA GLY A 549 3.31 -3.66 -13.68
C GLY A 549 4.42 -4.44 -12.95
N ILE A 550 5.59 -3.82 -12.73
CA ILE A 550 6.67 -4.43 -11.96
C ILE A 550 6.29 -4.54 -10.48
N VAL A 551 5.71 -3.47 -9.90
CA VAL A 551 5.23 -3.50 -8.50
C VAL A 551 4.18 -4.58 -8.29
N PHE A 552 3.27 -4.76 -9.26
CA PHE A 552 2.27 -5.83 -9.20
C PHE A 552 2.92 -7.22 -9.20
N LEU A 553 3.91 -7.47 -10.08
CA LEU A 553 4.66 -8.73 -10.09
C LEU A 553 5.40 -8.99 -8.78
N VAL A 554 6.08 -7.98 -8.24
CA VAL A 554 6.78 -8.08 -6.95
C VAL A 554 5.80 -8.33 -5.81
N PHE A 555 4.59 -7.75 -5.86
CA PHE A 555 3.54 -8.04 -4.88
C PHE A 555 3.07 -9.49 -4.93
N ILE A 556 2.95 -10.10 -6.11
CA ILE A 556 2.65 -11.54 -6.25
C ILE A 556 3.77 -12.39 -5.65
N ILE A 557 5.03 -12.05 -5.96
CA ILE A 557 6.20 -12.73 -5.39
C ILE A 557 6.21 -12.63 -3.86
N LEU A 558 5.88 -11.47 -3.30
CA LEU A 558 5.76 -11.28 -1.86
C LEU A 558 4.69 -12.20 -1.24
N ILE A 559 3.54 -12.37 -1.89
CA ILE A 559 2.48 -13.28 -1.41
C ILE A 559 2.99 -14.73 -1.35
N ILE A 560 3.62 -15.19 -2.44
CA ILE A 560 4.15 -16.54 -2.55
C ILE A 560 5.22 -16.78 -1.48
N THR A 561 6.22 -15.91 -1.39
CA THR A 561 7.31 -16.04 -0.41
C THR A 561 6.83 -15.97 1.03
N CYS A 562 5.89 -15.09 1.37
CA CYS A 562 5.28 -15.05 2.70
C CYS A 562 4.56 -16.36 3.03
N SER A 563 3.81 -16.92 2.07
CA SER A 563 3.09 -18.17 2.24
C SER A 563 4.05 -19.36 2.43
N GLU A 564 5.11 -19.44 1.64
CA GLU A 564 6.10 -20.52 1.68
C GLU A 564 6.94 -20.49 2.96
N ALA A 565 7.48 -19.33 3.33
CA ALA A 565 8.29 -19.17 4.53
C ALA A 565 7.49 -19.52 5.80
N THR A 566 6.21 -19.13 5.85
CA THR A 566 5.34 -19.45 6.98
C THR A 566 4.94 -20.92 7.02
N ILE A 567 4.62 -21.55 5.89
CA ILE A 567 4.33 -22.99 5.83
C ILE A 567 5.55 -23.81 6.26
N LEU A 568 6.74 -23.45 5.80
CA LEU A 568 7.99 -24.12 6.16
C LEU A 568 8.21 -24.11 7.67
N LEU A 569 8.15 -22.94 8.31
CA LEU A 569 8.36 -22.80 9.75
C LEU A 569 7.22 -23.43 10.56
N CYS A 570 5.97 -23.29 10.11
CA CYS A 570 4.79 -23.96 10.66
C CYS A 570 4.99 -25.49 10.68
N TYR A 571 5.52 -26.08 9.60
CA TYR A 571 5.83 -27.51 9.53
C TYR A 571 6.96 -27.93 10.50
N TYR A 572 8.05 -27.18 10.57
CA TYR A 572 9.13 -27.46 11.52
C TYR A 572 8.65 -27.44 12.98
N HIS A 573 7.76 -26.50 13.33
CA HIS A 573 7.16 -26.43 14.67
C HIS A 573 6.26 -27.63 14.97
N LEU A 574 5.40 -28.02 14.04
CA LEU A 574 4.56 -29.21 14.21
C LEU A 574 5.40 -30.48 14.33
N ARG A 575 6.49 -30.59 13.57
CA ARG A 575 7.44 -31.71 13.70
C ARG A 575 8.13 -31.73 15.06
N ALA A 576 8.34 -30.58 15.69
CA ALA A 576 8.87 -30.45 17.04
C ALA A 576 7.82 -30.64 18.15
N GLU A 577 6.62 -31.13 17.80
CA GLU A 577 5.50 -31.38 18.72
C GLU A 577 4.91 -30.13 19.41
N ASP A 578 5.16 -28.92 18.87
CA ASP A 578 4.53 -27.68 19.37
C ASP A 578 3.27 -27.34 18.54
N TYR A 579 2.09 -27.43 19.16
CA TYR A 579 0.81 -27.07 18.53
C TYR A 579 0.48 -25.58 18.54
N ARG A 580 1.30 -24.71 19.16
CA ARG A 580 0.97 -23.28 19.32
C ARG A 580 1.34 -22.46 18.07
N TRP A 581 0.81 -22.87 16.92
CA TRP A 581 1.17 -22.29 15.62
C TRP A 581 0.38 -21.02 15.27
N TRP A 582 -0.81 -20.79 15.83
CA TRP A 582 -1.72 -19.69 15.45
C TRP A 582 -1.10 -18.28 15.45
N TRP A 583 -0.52 -17.86 16.58
CA TRP A 583 0.15 -16.55 16.67
C TRP A 583 1.51 -16.55 15.98
N ARG A 584 2.19 -17.68 15.99
CA ARG A 584 3.51 -17.82 15.37
C ARG A 584 3.41 -17.64 13.87
N SER A 585 2.43 -18.26 13.20
CA SER A 585 2.25 -18.12 11.76
C SER A 585 1.99 -16.68 11.33
N PHE A 586 1.17 -15.95 12.09
CA PHE A 586 0.93 -14.52 11.87
C PHE A 586 2.20 -13.68 12.08
N LEU A 587 2.92 -13.91 13.18
CA LEU A 587 4.11 -13.12 13.53
C LEU A 587 5.30 -13.41 12.61
N THR A 588 5.45 -14.65 12.12
CA THR A 588 6.56 -15.05 11.26
C THR A 588 6.60 -14.27 9.94
N SER A 589 5.49 -14.18 9.21
CA SER A 589 5.44 -13.34 8.00
C SER A 589 5.33 -11.85 8.35
N GLY A 590 4.60 -11.51 9.43
CA GLY A 590 4.48 -10.13 9.91
C GLY A 590 5.83 -9.49 10.23
N PHE A 591 6.81 -10.27 10.72
CA PHE A 591 8.14 -9.78 11.08
C PHE A 591 8.91 -9.17 9.89
N THR A 592 8.50 -9.47 8.65
CA THR A 592 8.99 -8.77 7.44
C THR A 592 8.89 -7.25 7.58
N ALA A 593 7.83 -6.75 8.23
CA ALA A 593 7.63 -5.31 8.46
C ALA A 593 8.72 -4.69 9.37
N VAL A 594 9.29 -5.45 10.30
CA VAL A 594 10.40 -4.97 11.14
C VAL A 594 11.66 -4.77 10.29
N TYR A 595 11.94 -5.67 9.34
CA TYR A 595 13.04 -5.46 8.39
C TYR A 595 12.79 -4.25 7.48
N VAL A 596 11.55 -4.03 7.05
CA VAL A 596 11.16 -2.81 6.32
C VAL A 596 11.43 -1.56 7.16
N PHE A 597 11.10 -1.57 8.46
CA PHE A 597 11.38 -0.46 9.37
C PHE A 597 12.88 -0.18 9.55
N LEU A 598 13.68 -1.24 9.74
CA LEU A 598 15.15 -1.13 9.81
C LEU A 598 15.72 -0.56 8.51
N TYR A 599 15.19 -0.98 7.37
CA TYR A 599 15.58 -0.45 6.07
C TYR A 599 15.21 1.03 5.90
N CYS A 600 14.00 1.44 6.30
CA CYS A 600 13.61 2.86 6.32
C CYS A 600 14.54 3.68 7.23
N THR A 601 14.92 3.15 8.40
CA THR A 601 15.87 3.80 9.30
C THR A 601 17.25 3.95 8.64
N HIS A 602 17.76 2.90 7.97
CA HIS A 602 18.99 2.97 7.19
C HIS A 602 18.89 4.00 6.05
N PHE A 603 17.76 4.02 5.33
CA PHE A 603 17.51 4.99 4.26
C PHE A 603 17.52 6.44 4.78
N PHE A 604 16.93 6.68 5.97
CA PHE A 604 16.97 7.97 6.63
C PHE A 604 18.39 8.47 6.87
N PHE A 605 19.27 7.64 7.44
CA PHE A 605 20.65 8.08 7.73
C PHE A 605 21.58 8.15 6.51
N THR A 606 21.31 7.39 5.45
CA THR A 606 22.22 7.27 4.30
C THR A 606 21.84 8.12 3.09
N LYS A 607 20.54 8.42 2.92
CA LYS A 607 20.02 9.11 1.72
C LYS A 607 19.30 10.41 2.03
N LEU A 608 18.72 10.56 3.21
CA LEU A 608 18.00 11.78 3.58
C LEU A 608 18.95 12.73 4.34
N GLU A 609 19.03 13.98 3.88
CA GLU A 609 19.85 15.04 4.50
C GLU A 609 19.09 15.84 5.59
N MET A 610 18.00 15.26 6.10
CA MET A 610 17.08 15.93 7.03
C MET A 610 17.76 16.09 8.41
N SER A 611 17.87 17.32 8.91
CA SER A 611 18.50 17.60 10.22
C SER A 611 17.52 18.05 11.31
N GLY A 612 16.26 18.34 10.97
CA GLY A 612 15.25 18.82 11.91
C GLY A 612 14.59 17.72 12.75
N PHE A 613 14.32 18.02 14.04
CA PHE A 613 13.53 17.14 14.90
C PHE A 613 12.10 16.93 14.38
N THR A 614 11.46 18.01 13.94
CA THR A 614 10.12 17.97 13.34
C THR A 614 10.09 17.04 12.13
N ASP A 615 11.10 17.13 11.26
CA ASP A 615 11.16 16.36 10.02
C ASP A 615 11.38 14.87 10.31
N THR A 616 12.25 14.59 11.29
CA THR A 616 12.49 13.23 11.80
C THR A 616 11.20 12.63 12.36
N PHE A 617 10.46 13.38 13.18
CA PHE A 617 9.19 12.94 13.75
C PHE A 617 8.13 12.64 12.67
N LEU A 618 8.00 13.53 11.68
CA LEU A 618 7.07 13.35 10.56
C LEU A 618 7.43 12.12 9.71
N TYR A 619 8.71 11.95 9.39
CA TYR A 619 9.21 10.79 8.64
C TYR A 619 8.91 9.47 9.37
N PHE A 620 9.28 9.35 10.64
CA PHE A 620 9.04 8.13 11.42
C PHE A 620 7.55 7.88 11.68
N GLY A 621 6.73 8.93 11.78
CA GLY A 621 5.28 8.80 11.88
C GLY A 621 4.65 8.16 10.63
N TYR A 622 4.92 8.72 9.44
CA TYR A 622 4.39 8.19 8.18
C TYR A 622 4.95 6.81 7.84
N THR A 623 6.25 6.59 8.04
CA THR A 623 6.84 5.25 7.85
C THR A 623 6.29 4.23 8.84
N GLY A 624 5.98 4.65 10.08
CA GLY A 624 5.29 3.81 11.07
C GLY A 624 3.91 3.33 10.61
N ILE A 625 3.12 4.20 9.98
CA ILE A 625 1.83 3.82 9.37
C ILE A 625 2.05 2.78 8.26
N ILE A 626 3.00 3.01 7.35
CA ILE A 626 3.29 2.08 6.24
C ILE A 626 3.73 0.71 6.79
N VAL A 627 4.66 0.70 7.74
CA VAL A 627 5.17 -0.53 8.38
C VAL A 627 4.04 -1.28 9.09
N PHE A 628 3.15 -0.59 9.80
CA PHE A 628 2.00 -1.22 10.45
C PHE A 628 1.05 -1.89 9.45
N LEU A 629 0.77 -1.23 8.31
CA LEU A 629 -0.06 -1.80 7.25
C LEU A 629 0.61 -3.02 6.59
N VAL A 630 1.93 -2.98 6.37
CA VAL A 630 2.70 -4.13 5.87
C VAL A 630 2.66 -5.28 6.87
N PHE A 631 2.78 -5.00 8.17
CA PHE A 631 2.75 -6.01 9.25
C PHE A 631 1.43 -6.79 9.26
N ILE A 632 0.29 -6.10 9.25
CA ILE A 632 -1.03 -6.76 9.26
C ILE A 632 -1.31 -7.52 7.96
N THR A 633 -0.86 -7.00 6.82
CA THR A 633 -1.09 -7.62 5.50
C THR A 633 -0.27 -8.90 5.34
N THR A 634 1.05 -8.82 5.57
CA THR A 634 1.95 -9.97 5.49
C THR A 634 1.61 -11.01 6.56
N GLY A 635 1.27 -10.59 7.78
CA GLY A 635 0.79 -11.47 8.85
C GLY A 635 -0.49 -12.23 8.47
N SER A 636 -1.47 -11.56 7.87
CA SER A 636 -2.73 -12.18 7.45
C SER A 636 -2.53 -13.19 6.30
N ILE A 637 -1.64 -12.89 5.35
CA ILE A 637 -1.27 -13.83 4.26
C ILE A 637 -0.66 -15.11 4.85
N GLY A 638 0.35 -14.97 5.72
CA GLY A 638 1.03 -16.10 6.34
C GLY A 638 0.13 -16.94 7.26
N PHE A 639 -0.73 -16.28 8.03
CA PHE A 639 -1.74 -16.95 8.85
C PHE A 639 -2.70 -17.78 7.98
N SER A 640 -3.24 -17.18 6.92
CA SER A 640 -4.20 -17.84 6.02
C SER A 640 -3.57 -19.04 5.30
N ALA A 641 -2.31 -18.92 4.89
CA ALA A 641 -1.55 -19.99 4.26
C ALA A 641 -1.28 -21.17 5.20
N CYS A 642 -0.77 -20.92 6.41
CA CYS A 642 -0.54 -21.98 7.41
C CYS A 642 -1.88 -22.58 7.89
N PHE A 643 -2.95 -21.79 8.04
CA PHE A 643 -4.29 -22.33 8.35
C PHE A 643 -4.79 -23.31 7.28
N TRP A 644 -4.63 -22.96 6.00
CA TRP A 644 -4.99 -23.83 4.89
C TRP A 644 -4.13 -25.11 4.88
N PHE A 645 -2.82 -24.97 5.05
CA PHE A 645 -1.87 -26.08 5.09
C PHE A 645 -2.16 -27.07 6.23
N VAL A 646 -2.33 -26.56 7.46
CA VAL A 646 -2.66 -27.37 8.64
C VAL A 646 -4.01 -28.07 8.46
N SER A 647 -5.02 -27.36 7.98
CA SER A 647 -6.32 -27.98 7.71
C SER A 647 -6.20 -29.11 6.68
N LYS A 648 -5.34 -28.96 5.67
CA LYS A 648 -5.15 -29.96 4.62
C LYS A 648 -4.38 -31.19 5.11
N ILE A 649 -3.29 -31.01 5.87
CA ILE A 649 -2.43 -32.12 6.32
C ILE A 649 -3.18 -33.04 7.29
N TYR A 650 -4.03 -32.50 8.18
CA TYR A 650 -4.81 -33.29 9.13
C TYR A 650 -6.12 -33.85 8.56
N ARG A 651 -6.66 -33.29 7.45
CA ARG A 651 -7.85 -33.85 6.78
C ARG A 651 -7.56 -35.13 6.00
N ASN A 652 -6.34 -35.29 5.51
CA ASN A 652 -5.93 -36.45 4.70
C ASN A 652 -5.53 -37.68 5.55
N LYS A 653 -5.75 -37.66 6.88
CA LYS A 653 -5.59 -38.85 7.72
C LYS A 653 -6.81 -39.75 7.50
N PRO A 654 -6.69 -41.02 7.07
CA PRO A 654 -7.74 -41.98 7.29
C PRO A 654 -7.88 -42.12 8.81
N LEU A 655 -9.02 -41.69 9.35
CA LEU A 655 -9.40 -42.06 10.71
C LEU A 655 -9.33 -43.59 10.77
N PRO A 656 -8.69 -44.20 11.79
CA PRO A 656 -8.91 -45.62 12.05
C PRO A 656 -10.42 -45.78 12.25
N ASP A 657 -11.00 -46.59 11.39
CA ASP A 657 -12.42 -46.91 11.38
C ASP A 657 -12.69 -47.76 12.63
N CYS A 658 -13.01 -47.14 13.77
CA CYS A 658 -13.40 -47.86 14.99
C CYS A 658 -14.67 -48.73 14.79
N SER A 659 -15.28 -48.73 13.61
CA SER A 659 -16.39 -49.61 13.24
C SER A 659 -15.98 -51.03 12.84
N LYS A 660 -14.66 -51.33 12.77
CA LYS A 660 -14.15 -52.64 12.34
C LYS A 660 -13.28 -53.38 13.36
N GLN A 661 -13.40 -53.07 14.65
CA GLN A 661 -12.99 -54.03 15.67
C GLN A 661 -14.12 -55.07 15.81
N PRO A 662 -13.88 -56.37 15.56
CA PRO A 662 -14.80 -57.38 16.04
C PRO A 662 -14.90 -57.20 17.56
N LEU A 663 -16.12 -57.24 18.12
CA LEU A 663 -16.28 -57.43 19.55
C LEU A 663 -15.43 -58.66 19.94
N PRO A 664 -14.68 -58.62 21.07
CA PRO A 664 -14.07 -59.84 21.57
C PRO A 664 -15.17 -60.89 21.74
N ASP A 665 -15.05 -62.00 21.02
CA ASP A 665 -15.95 -63.14 21.13
C ASP A 665 -16.02 -63.56 22.61
N CYS A 666 -17.21 -63.45 23.21
CA CYS A 666 -17.48 -64.12 24.48
C CYS A 666 -17.18 -65.62 24.29
N PRO A 667 -16.27 -66.24 25.06
CA PRO A 667 -16.09 -67.66 24.99
C PRO A 667 -17.39 -68.34 25.44
N LYS A 668 -17.98 -69.11 24.53
CA LYS A 668 -19.08 -70.04 24.82
C LYS A 668 -18.53 -71.17 25.70
N GLN A 669 -18.47 -70.95 27.01
CA GLN A 669 -18.43 -72.05 27.97
C GLN A 669 -19.86 -72.30 28.49
N PRO A 670 -20.33 -73.55 28.55
CA PRO A 670 -21.61 -73.86 29.15
C PRO A 670 -21.58 -73.51 30.64
N LEU A 671 -22.68 -72.92 31.14
CA LEU A 671 -22.87 -72.64 32.56
C LEU A 671 -22.69 -73.94 33.38
N PRO A 672 -21.88 -73.95 34.46
CA PRO A 672 -21.97 -75.00 35.46
C PRO A 672 -23.24 -74.79 36.30
N ASP A 673 -23.98 -75.87 36.48
CA ASP A 673 -25.17 -75.97 37.32
C ASP A 673 -24.94 -75.45 38.75
N CYS A 674 -25.92 -74.69 39.23
CA CYS A 674 -26.10 -74.41 40.65
C CYS A 674 -26.23 -75.73 41.42
N SER A 675 -25.19 -76.10 42.17
CA SER A 675 -25.27 -77.08 43.24
C SER A 675 -24.99 -76.44 44.59
N LYS A 676 -25.81 -76.85 45.55
CA LYS A 676 -26.02 -76.31 46.90
C LYS A 676 -24.82 -76.64 47.80
N GLN A 677 -24.30 -75.67 48.59
CA GLN A 677 -23.84 -75.77 50.01
C GLN A 677 -22.88 -74.62 50.42
N PRO A 678 -22.68 -74.36 51.74
CA PRO A 678 -22.73 -73.00 52.29
C PRO A 678 -21.37 -72.31 52.54
N LEU A 679 -21.53 -71.01 52.83
CA LEU A 679 -20.62 -69.98 53.36
C LEU A 679 -19.35 -70.44 54.12
N SER A 680 -18.23 -69.75 53.89
CA SER A 680 -17.19 -69.56 54.91
C SER A 680 -16.59 -68.15 54.87
N ASP A 681 -16.50 -67.57 56.07
CA ASP A 681 -15.97 -66.25 56.45
C ASP A 681 -14.48 -66.09 56.16
N TYR A 682 -14.02 -64.84 55.95
CA TYR A 682 -12.79 -64.20 56.50
C TYR A 682 -12.63 -62.81 55.82
N LEU A 683 -13.08 -61.68 56.42
CA LEU A 683 -12.33 -60.72 57.29
C LEU A 683 -11.01 -60.20 56.63
N LYS A 684 -10.69 -58.89 56.46
CA LYS A 684 -10.96 -57.64 57.22
C LYS A 684 -10.47 -56.38 56.45
N GLN A 685 -11.26 -55.28 56.54
CA GLN A 685 -10.90 -53.81 56.62
C GLN A 685 -10.47 -52.98 55.37
N PRO A 686 -10.66 -51.62 55.34
CA PRO A 686 -11.92 -50.83 55.48
C PRO A 686 -12.10 -49.66 54.44
N LEU A 687 -13.38 -49.33 54.14
CA LEU A 687 -14.10 -48.06 53.82
C LEU A 687 -13.37 -46.76 53.34
N PRO A 688 -13.97 -45.93 52.44
CA PRO A 688 -15.11 -45.09 52.84
C PRO A 688 -16.33 -44.99 51.88
N ASP A 689 -17.50 -44.95 52.54
CA ASP A 689 -18.80 -44.38 52.19
C ASP A 689 -18.71 -42.91 51.72
N CYS A 690 -19.64 -42.24 51.05
CA CYS A 690 -20.93 -42.52 50.40
C CYS A 690 -21.34 -41.16 49.78
N SER A 691 -21.88 -41.11 48.57
CA SER A 691 -22.75 -39.96 48.18
C SER A 691 -23.92 -40.43 47.33
N LYS A 692 -25.06 -40.43 48.02
CA LYS A 692 -26.46 -40.68 47.66
C LYS A 692 -26.93 -39.86 46.44
N GLN A 693 -27.58 -40.51 45.47
CA GLN A 693 -29.00 -40.34 45.04
C GLN A 693 -29.26 -40.82 43.59
N PRO A 694 -30.52 -41.22 43.26
CA PRO A 694 -30.80 -42.34 42.36
C PRO A 694 -31.14 -41.96 40.91
N LEU A 695 -30.91 -42.92 39.99
CA LEU A 695 -31.45 -42.91 38.62
C LEU A 695 -32.97 -43.16 38.64
N SER A 696 -33.72 -42.35 37.92
CA SER A 696 -35.16 -42.48 37.69
C SER A 696 -35.48 -43.34 36.45
N ASP A 697 -36.59 -44.07 36.58
CA ASP A 697 -37.18 -45.04 35.67
C ASP A 697 -37.31 -44.65 34.19
N CYS A 698 -37.07 -45.62 33.31
CA CYS A 698 -37.49 -45.58 31.91
C CYS A 698 -38.77 -46.44 31.74
N SER A 699 -39.94 -45.80 31.72
CA SER A 699 -41.22 -46.43 31.40
C SER A 699 -41.62 -46.19 29.94
N LYS A 700 -41.63 -47.30 29.19
CA LYS A 700 -42.60 -47.80 28.17
C LYS A 700 -43.51 -46.83 27.37
N GLN A 701 -43.71 -47.25 26.10
CA GLN A 701 -44.76 -46.92 25.08
C GLN A 701 -44.47 -45.78 24.10
N ALA A 702 -44.83 -45.82 22.80
CA ALA A 702 -45.35 -46.85 21.88
C ALA A 702 -45.14 -46.37 20.42
N LEU A 703 -45.06 -47.30 19.45
CA LEU A 703 -45.06 -47.01 18.00
C LEU A 703 -46.43 -46.54 17.48
N PRO A 704 -46.44 -45.71 16.44
CA PRO A 704 -47.15 -46.04 15.20
C PRO A 704 -46.24 -45.78 13.98
N GLY A 705 -46.24 -46.57 12.90
CA GLY A 705 -47.36 -46.85 12.02
C GLY A 705 -46.95 -46.41 10.61
N SER A 706 -46.65 -47.39 9.74
CA SER A 706 -46.25 -47.23 8.35
C SER A 706 -47.34 -46.61 7.47
N LEU A 707 -47.00 -45.70 6.54
CA LEU A 707 -47.59 -45.68 5.18
C LEU A 707 -46.87 -44.71 4.21
N LYS A 708 -46.48 -45.27 3.05
CA LYS A 708 -46.40 -44.74 1.67
C LYS A 708 -45.35 -43.67 1.25
N LEU A 709 -44.48 -44.17 0.35
CA LEU A 709 -43.65 -43.54 -0.70
C LEU A 709 -44.41 -42.52 -1.61
N PRO A 710 -43.75 -41.69 -2.48
CA PRO A 710 -42.61 -42.10 -3.31
C PRO A 710 -41.44 -41.12 -3.53
N LEU A 711 -40.34 -41.76 -3.95
CA LEU A 711 -39.14 -41.24 -4.59
C LEU A 711 -39.44 -40.46 -5.89
N THR A 712 -38.67 -39.41 -6.14
CA THR A 712 -38.27 -39.04 -7.50
C THR A 712 -36.75 -38.86 -7.59
N VAL A 713 -36.26 -39.39 -8.71
CA VAL A 713 -34.90 -39.74 -9.09
C VAL A 713 -34.26 -38.56 -9.82
N HIS A 714 -32.97 -38.31 -9.61
CA HIS A 714 -32.10 -37.88 -10.69
C HIS A 714 -30.69 -38.41 -10.48
N GLY A 715 -30.34 -39.41 -11.30
CA GLY A 715 -29.01 -39.99 -11.41
C GLY A 715 -28.07 -39.11 -12.23
N MET A 716 -26.78 -39.21 -11.91
CA MET A 716 -25.65 -38.64 -12.63
C MET A 716 -24.96 -39.76 -13.41
N SER A 717 -24.82 -39.54 -14.72
CA SER A 717 -23.70 -39.88 -15.62
C SER A 717 -23.09 -41.30 -15.62
N SER A 718 -22.95 -41.91 -16.82
CA SER A 718 -21.61 -42.18 -17.43
C SER A 718 -21.65 -42.86 -18.83
N PHE A 719 -20.99 -42.20 -19.81
CA PHE A 719 -20.06 -42.74 -20.83
C PHE A 719 -20.44 -43.75 -21.96
N ARG A 720 -20.29 -43.31 -23.22
CA ARG A 720 -19.41 -43.81 -24.33
C ARG A 720 -19.97 -43.36 -25.70
N VAL A 721 -19.32 -42.48 -26.47
CA VAL A 721 -18.23 -42.72 -27.46
C VAL A 721 -18.64 -43.67 -28.60
N LEU A 722 -18.93 -43.11 -29.80
CA LEU A 722 -18.35 -43.48 -31.12
C LEU A 722 -19.11 -42.86 -32.31
N LYS A 723 -18.32 -42.32 -33.26
CA LYS A 723 -18.56 -42.14 -34.71
C LYS A 723 -19.75 -41.26 -35.10
N LYS A 724 -19.60 -40.23 -35.94
CA LYS A 724 -18.85 -40.16 -37.19
C LYS A 724 -18.62 -38.70 -37.56
#